data_AF-A0A962HR47-F1
#
_entry.id   AF-A0A962HR47-F1
#
_cell.length_a   1.000
_cell.length_b   1.000
_cell.length_c   1.000
_cell.angle_alpha   90.00
_cell.angle_beta   90.00
_cell.angle_gamma   90.00
#
_symmetry.space_group_name_H-M   'P 1'
#
loop_
_entity.id
_entity.type
_entity.pdbx_description
1 polymer ?
#
loop_
_entity_poly.entity_id
_entity_poly.type
_entity_poly.pdbx_seq_one_letter_code
_entity_poly.pdbx_strand_id
1 'polypeptide(L)'
;MNHTGCNATDNWWQVQLPDPTSVSRIVVTGRSTFTTRLQDAGVYLGSAPYGGTLDEAERVFTLSGTAAAQEVVLPTPRNAAYLIIKAAADNCLHLSEVAVYGAAPAAPTLTVMDSLYRIALAPIHDNAYLLPHASPVGTLLGAVRGADYQQDRLSYRIESSAPVPFVIDAQGRIVTSAALTPGATHDFRVVVSDGANTAFVSFMAGATELDAVEQSLAGEQLFATDEELLDAALATITASRNLLLDARIRLFNLNPDGSARTDGSSLTALDWNPTHDAALLQSTYGMNIPVLTTNGAGAGYAPKAREIGIAGADPARYLVLGGNPLRNAYRDSSTLNDPMHQWLENSLSWLSGREDLKTTPFQAVIAHLHDNVYFPDERAVRSWLDQHYPGQVSYNAADTCDDVALATCLEAGPDLLILSQYPNAGTDPAAIAAVVTAAMQRGIPVLYLHLDGDMTALGNALLPLFNVSYLGDNYWHRLLLSGFDATSAAAAMPDNIRAIQTLLQHFRAGDYAFDWSACKGEDCSAVPGLDTEFAQGAGAVRSMLGSLDSAGVRLFERTGFRLQKLLVLLGQGYARRVHFPMDKVTTDDNAFMRSLFVDHAAYYQRAGNVPQADLGNFGRSDFSHITPVSKTVNLESKVNFRSVGVYVLPGVPVSVTRLDHSDTAVKVFVNTQRSTATHEWAANGYTRPKYLQSPSMVVNSGETLRFTSPYGGLLQAAFSANDLPVQLQVENVGEHPYWRSSADDAGFAAGLAAGDYDWAELATPGFEVHSTLGRMRESVSNWGDAASLAARTMRYLHNFPHQLAGFQGPGIDAVAEIHDFASTNGLTISTLDMVKHMNADQATCGTGCSGNPYDAYWAFSPVSHGDIHELGHGLEKDRFRFSGWEGHSTTNPYSYYTKTQYFKDTGADPACQTLPFESVFNTLQASVSQTDPQAWLQANLWASSNWSQQVSMTLQMMMA
;
A
#
# COMPACT_ATOMS: atom_id res chain seq x y z
N MET A 1 23.59 45.07 17.74
CA MET A 1 23.00 46.39 18.06
C MET A 1 22.73 46.44 19.56
N ASN A 2 22.98 47.58 20.21
CA ASN A 2 22.79 47.77 21.65
C ASN A 2 21.64 48.75 21.99
N HIS A 3 20.78 48.95 21.01
CA HIS A 3 19.49 49.63 21.07
C HIS A 3 18.45 48.76 20.38
N THR A 4 17.30 48.51 21.01
CA THR A 4 16.20 47.68 20.47
C THR A 4 15.01 48.55 20.05
N GLY A 5 14.01 47.96 19.39
CA GLY A 5 12.75 48.67 19.12
C GLY A 5 12.05 49.07 20.43
N CYS A 6 11.38 50.23 20.44
CA CYS A 6 10.56 50.69 21.58
C CYS A 6 9.09 50.33 21.34
N ASN A 7 8.83 49.02 21.25
CA ASN A 7 7.50 48.43 21.09
C ASN A 7 7.52 47.02 21.71
N ALA A 8 6.37 46.50 22.16
CA ALA A 8 6.31 45.20 22.81
C ALA A 8 6.80 44.00 21.97
N THR A 9 6.88 44.12 20.64
CA THR A 9 7.26 43.03 19.73
C THR A 9 8.79 42.94 19.56
N ASP A 10 9.48 44.07 19.45
CA ASP A 10 10.89 44.17 19.04
C ASP A 10 11.83 44.69 20.14
N ASN A 11 11.34 44.79 21.38
CA ASN A 11 12.09 45.36 22.51
C ASN A 11 12.94 44.35 23.30
N TRP A 12 13.58 43.44 22.58
CA TRP A 12 14.39 42.39 23.15
C TRP A 12 15.77 42.36 22.50
N TRP A 13 16.74 41.87 23.26
CA TRP A 13 18.09 41.59 22.81
C TRP A 13 18.38 40.14 23.16
N GLN A 14 19.02 39.40 22.26
CA GLN A 14 19.46 38.05 22.57
C GLN A 14 20.86 37.78 22.05
N VAL A 15 21.51 36.80 22.66
CA VAL A 15 22.73 36.19 22.14
C VAL A 15 22.58 34.67 22.21
N GLN A 16 22.95 34.00 21.12
CA GLN A 16 23.09 32.54 21.10
C GLN A 16 24.40 32.16 21.77
N LEU A 17 24.34 31.24 22.71
CA LEU A 17 25.48 30.65 23.40
C LEU A 17 25.84 29.30 22.72
N PRO A 18 27.08 28.80 22.86
CA PRO A 18 27.39 27.42 22.52
C PRO A 18 26.42 26.47 23.23
N ASP A 19 25.80 25.52 22.53
CA ASP A 19 24.68 24.75 23.09
C ASP A 19 25.12 23.35 23.60
N PRO A 20 24.83 22.97 24.86
CA PRO A 20 24.40 23.85 25.97
C PRO A 20 25.61 24.50 26.66
N THR A 21 25.50 25.78 27.00
CA THR A 21 26.47 26.47 27.87
C THR A 21 25.94 26.42 29.29
N SER A 22 26.76 25.94 30.22
CA SER A 22 26.44 25.97 31.64
C SER A 22 26.74 27.36 32.20
N VAL A 23 25.73 28.24 32.18
CA VAL A 23 25.86 29.64 32.60
C VAL A 23 25.88 29.69 34.13
N SER A 24 26.93 30.27 34.69
CA SER A 24 27.08 30.47 36.14
C SER A 24 26.90 31.92 36.56
N ARG A 25 27.12 32.87 35.64
CA ARG A 25 27.02 34.30 35.93
C ARG A 25 26.68 35.13 34.69
N ILE A 26 25.84 36.13 34.85
CA ILE A 26 25.49 37.12 33.82
C ILE A 26 25.72 38.52 34.38
N VAL A 27 26.27 39.43 33.58
CA VAL A 27 26.44 40.84 33.91
C VAL A 27 25.78 41.66 32.81
N VAL A 28 24.84 42.53 33.19
CA VAL A 28 24.18 43.45 32.27
C VAL A 28 24.46 44.88 32.69
N THR A 29 25.03 45.68 31.79
CA THR A 29 25.35 47.08 32.03
C THR A 29 24.51 47.96 31.12
N GLY A 30 23.81 48.93 31.71
CA GLY A 30 23.03 49.92 30.97
C GLY A 30 23.88 51.10 30.47
N ARG A 31 23.32 51.90 29.55
CA ARG A 31 23.92 53.19 29.17
C ARG A 31 23.55 54.27 30.18
N SER A 32 24.53 55.10 30.55
CA SER A 32 24.39 56.20 31.51
C SER A 32 23.32 57.24 31.16
N THR A 33 23.00 57.41 29.88
CA THR A 33 22.00 58.39 29.41
C THR A 33 20.56 57.90 29.46
N PHE A 34 20.30 56.59 29.64
CA PHE A 34 18.96 56.01 29.50
C PHE A 34 18.67 54.91 30.53
N THR A 35 19.07 55.12 31.79
CA THR A 35 19.02 54.10 32.85
C THR A 35 17.62 53.57 33.12
N THR A 36 16.60 54.43 33.09
CA THR A 36 15.19 54.06 33.30
C THR A 36 14.66 53.07 32.27
N ARG A 37 15.36 52.86 31.15
CA ARG A 37 14.95 51.92 30.11
C ARG A 37 15.25 50.45 30.40
N LEU A 38 16.11 50.19 31.39
CA LEU A 38 16.32 48.84 31.92
C LEU A 38 15.40 48.51 33.10
N GLN A 39 14.63 49.48 33.57
CA GLN A 39 13.71 49.25 34.68
C GLN A 39 12.74 48.13 34.32
N ASP A 40 12.72 47.11 35.18
CA ASP A 40 11.86 45.93 35.11
C ASP A 40 12.09 45.03 33.88
N ALA A 41 13.19 45.23 33.14
CA ALA A 41 13.54 44.34 32.03
C ALA A 41 13.90 42.93 32.54
N GLY A 42 13.33 41.89 31.94
CA GLY A 42 13.58 40.51 32.31
C GLY A 42 14.82 39.94 31.60
N VAL A 43 15.61 39.14 32.32
CA VAL A 43 16.75 38.38 31.80
C VAL A 43 16.40 36.89 31.87
N TYR A 44 16.52 36.19 30.76
CA TYR A 44 16.06 34.82 30.56
C TYR A 44 17.18 33.95 30.01
N LEU A 45 17.21 32.70 30.46
CA LEU A 45 18.07 31.65 29.94
C LEU A 45 17.19 30.53 29.39
N GLY A 46 17.18 30.37 28.07
CA GLY A 46 16.32 29.42 27.37
C GLY A 46 17.08 28.52 26.38
N SER A 47 16.41 27.46 25.93
CA SER A 47 16.93 26.53 24.91
C SER A 47 16.58 26.95 23.47
N ALA A 48 15.72 27.96 23.29
CA ALA A 48 15.26 28.45 22.00
C ALA A 48 15.46 29.98 21.85
N PRO A 49 15.58 30.51 20.63
CA PRO A 49 15.60 31.96 20.41
C PRO A 49 14.24 32.59 20.77
N TYR A 50 14.20 33.91 20.96
CA TYR A 50 12.95 34.63 21.20
C TYR A 50 11.97 34.46 20.03
N GLY A 51 10.85 33.78 20.28
CA GLY A 51 9.80 33.48 19.31
C GLY A 51 8.53 34.35 19.46
N GLY A 52 8.59 35.47 20.19
CA GLY A 52 7.45 36.36 20.44
C GLY A 52 6.79 36.22 21.81
N THR A 53 6.94 35.06 22.46
CA THR A 53 6.53 34.83 23.87
C THR A 53 7.72 34.24 24.64
N LEU A 54 7.85 34.58 25.92
CA LEU A 54 8.88 34.06 26.82
C LEU A 54 8.24 33.23 27.93
N ASP A 55 8.88 32.13 28.30
CA ASP A 55 8.51 31.36 29.48
C ASP A 55 9.07 32.07 30.73
N GLU A 56 8.19 32.46 31.64
CA GLU A 56 8.58 33.11 32.88
C GLU A 56 9.39 32.19 33.82
N ALA A 57 9.32 30.86 33.65
CA ALA A 57 10.18 29.91 34.36
C ALA A 57 11.67 30.02 33.95
N GLU A 58 11.94 30.52 32.74
CA GLU A 58 13.29 30.76 32.21
C GLU A 58 13.90 32.08 32.71
N ARG A 59 13.09 32.96 33.33
CA ARG A 59 13.59 34.23 33.87
C ARG A 59 14.52 33.96 35.05
N VAL A 60 15.75 34.47 34.94
CA VAL A 60 16.78 34.35 35.97
C VAL A 60 16.99 35.63 36.75
N PHE A 61 16.58 36.78 36.20
CA PHE A 61 16.72 38.07 36.87
C PHE A 61 15.79 39.14 36.29
N THR A 62 15.53 40.18 37.08
CA THR A 62 14.85 41.40 36.65
C THR A 62 15.75 42.59 36.91
N LEU A 63 16.02 43.39 35.88
CA LEU A 63 16.92 44.53 35.92
C LEU A 63 16.28 45.74 36.60
N SER A 64 17.12 46.52 37.26
CA SER A 64 16.79 47.84 37.79
C SER A 64 17.21 48.94 36.82
N GLY A 65 16.57 50.11 36.91
CA GLY A 65 16.83 51.27 36.06
C GLY A 65 18.14 52.00 36.37
N THR A 66 19.28 51.34 36.19
CA THR A 66 20.63 51.86 36.48
C THR A 66 21.60 51.65 35.31
N ALA A 67 22.66 52.46 35.26
CA ALA A 67 23.79 52.25 34.36
C ALA A 67 24.93 51.47 35.01
N ALA A 68 24.87 51.21 36.32
CA ALA A 68 25.81 50.32 36.97
C ALA A 68 25.66 48.89 36.42
N ALA A 69 26.75 48.14 36.39
CA ALA A 69 26.72 46.73 36.04
C ALA A 69 25.86 45.97 37.05
N GLN A 70 24.89 45.23 36.55
CA GLN A 70 23.99 44.39 37.33
C GLN A 70 24.43 42.94 37.16
N GLU A 71 25.01 42.39 38.22
CA GLU A 71 25.58 41.05 38.23
C GLU A 71 24.59 40.05 38.84
N VAL A 72 24.37 38.96 38.11
CA VAL A 72 23.52 37.83 38.49
C VAL A 72 24.43 36.61 38.59
N VAL A 73 24.66 36.14 39.81
CA VAL A 73 25.35 34.88 40.05
C VAL A 73 24.30 33.81 40.29
N LEU A 74 24.31 32.76 39.47
CA LEU A 74 23.35 31.66 39.58
C LEU A 74 23.83 30.68 40.65
N PRO A 75 23.04 30.40 41.71
CA PRO A 75 23.45 29.49 42.78
C PRO A 75 23.77 28.08 42.27
N THR A 76 23.06 27.68 41.23
CA THR A 76 23.32 26.48 40.44
C THR A 76 23.45 26.92 38.99
N PRO A 77 24.56 26.61 38.28
CA PRO A 77 24.68 26.91 36.87
C PRO A 77 23.48 26.33 36.08
N ARG A 78 22.94 27.12 35.16
CA ARG A 78 21.84 26.71 34.27
C ARG A 78 22.36 26.48 32.87
N ASN A 79 21.98 25.35 32.27
CA ASN A 79 22.24 25.09 30.86
C ASN A 79 21.31 25.94 30.01
N ALA A 80 21.87 26.66 29.03
CA ALA A 80 21.10 27.49 28.11
C ALA A 80 21.79 27.56 26.75
N ALA A 81 20.98 27.64 25.70
CA ALA A 81 21.42 27.91 24.33
C ALA A 81 21.28 29.41 23.98
N TYR A 82 20.46 30.15 24.73
CA TYR A 82 20.21 31.57 24.51
C TYR A 82 20.17 32.35 25.83
N LEU A 83 20.78 33.54 25.82
CA LEU A 83 20.51 34.58 26.80
C LEU A 83 19.62 35.64 26.13
N ILE A 84 18.45 35.89 26.71
CA ILE A 84 17.48 36.87 26.20
C ILE A 84 17.26 37.94 27.28
N ILE A 85 17.29 39.21 26.88
CA ILE A 85 16.91 40.35 27.70
C ILE A 85 15.71 40.99 27.02
N LYS A 86 14.60 41.18 27.73
CA LYS A 86 13.39 41.82 27.20
C LYS A 86 12.99 43.01 28.07
N ALA A 87 12.79 44.17 27.45
CA ALA A 87 12.31 45.35 28.17
C ALA A 87 10.85 45.18 28.62
N ALA A 88 10.49 45.87 29.70
CA ALA A 88 9.12 45.90 30.19
C ALA A 88 8.21 46.72 29.26
N ALA A 89 6.98 46.22 29.04
CA ALA A 89 5.94 46.87 28.22
C ALA A 89 6.46 47.30 26.83
N ASP A 90 6.21 48.55 26.41
CA ASP A 90 6.65 49.12 25.13
C ASP A 90 8.01 49.85 25.23
N ASN A 91 8.74 49.66 26.33
CA ASN A 91 10.05 50.28 26.52
C ASN A 91 11.11 49.62 25.61
N CYS A 92 12.32 50.16 25.51
CA CYS A 92 13.40 49.63 24.66
C CYS A 92 14.73 49.56 25.38
N LEU A 93 15.52 48.52 25.13
CA LEU A 93 16.79 48.30 25.80
C LEU A 93 17.87 49.26 25.28
N HIS A 94 18.64 49.82 26.20
CA HIS A 94 19.86 50.59 25.92
C HIS A 94 21.01 50.01 26.73
N LEU A 95 21.67 49.02 26.14
CA LEU A 95 22.74 48.26 26.77
C LEU A 95 24.10 48.88 26.41
N SER A 96 25.04 48.86 27.35
CA SER A 96 26.44 49.20 27.08
C SER A 96 27.28 47.94 26.95
N GLU A 97 27.05 46.96 27.82
CA GLU A 97 27.74 45.68 27.83
C GLU A 97 26.83 44.58 28.36
N VAL A 98 26.95 43.38 27.80
CA VAL A 98 26.40 42.15 28.36
C VAL A 98 27.53 41.14 28.37
N ALA A 99 27.86 40.62 29.55
CA ALA A 99 28.86 39.58 29.72
C ALA A 99 28.23 38.33 30.34
N VAL A 100 28.55 37.17 29.79
CA VAL A 100 28.07 35.86 30.26
C VAL A 100 29.28 35.02 30.61
N TYR A 101 29.25 34.39 31.78
CA TYR A 101 30.31 33.55 32.30
C TYR A 101 29.74 32.18 32.63
N GLY A 102 30.49 31.13 32.31
CA GLY A 102 30.06 29.76 32.46
C GLY A 102 31.06 28.79 31.85
N ALA A 103 30.69 27.52 31.79
CA ALA A 103 31.43 26.49 31.07
C ALA A 103 30.76 26.24 29.71
N ALA A 104 31.49 26.49 28.63
CA ALA A 104 31.12 26.07 27.29
C ALA A 104 31.36 24.55 27.12
N PRO A 105 30.65 23.86 26.21
CA PRO A 105 30.97 22.49 25.84
C PRO A 105 32.39 22.41 25.25
N ALA A 106 33.00 21.22 25.21
CA ALA A 106 34.33 21.07 24.61
C ALA A 106 34.31 21.35 23.09
N ALA A 107 35.30 22.09 22.58
CA ALA A 107 35.58 22.26 21.15
C ALA A 107 36.90 21.57 20.77
N PRO A 108 37.06 21.16 19.49
CA PRO A 108 36.04 21.20 18.44
C PRO A 108 34.95 20.14 18.68
N THR A 109 33.70 20.43 18.30
CA THR A 109 32.63 19.43 18.24
C THR A 109 32.59 18.80 16.85
N LEU A 110 32.10 17.57 16.76
CA LEU A 110 32.01 16.82 15.50
C LEU A 110 30.60 16.26 15.32
N THR A 111 29.96 16.61 14.21
CA THR A 111 28.64 16.11 13.83
C THR A 111 28.76 15.28 12.55
N VAL A 112 28.17 14.09 12.52
CA VAL A 112 28.05 13.31 11.28
C VAL A 112 26.93 13.91 10.44
N MET A 113 27.21 14.20 9.18
CA MET A 113 26.19 14.62 8.23
C MET A 113 25.64 13.37 7.54
N ASP A 114 24.32 13.26 7.45
CA ASP A 114 23.69 12.10 6.82
C ASP A 114 24.15 11.91 5.38
N SER A 115 24.32 10.65 5.00
CA SER A 115 24.80 10.24 3.68
C SER A 115 23.94 9.11 3.13
N LEU A 116 23.87 9.06 1.79
CA LEU A 116 23.08 8.12 1.00
C LEU A 116 23.44 6.65 1.26
N TYR A 117 24.60 6.33 1.84
CA TYR A 117 25.08 4.94 2.01
C TYR A 117 24.96 4.38 3.44
N ARG A 118 24.28 5.09 4.35
CA ARG A 118 24.05 4.56 5.70
C ARG A 118 23.22 3.28 5.62
N ILE A 119 23.68 2.23 6.30
CA ILE A 119 22.89 1.03 6.54
C ILE A 119 22.80 0.83 8.05
N ALA A 120 21.59 0.51 8.53
CA ALA A 120 21.40 -0.06 9.85
C ALA A 120 21.90 -1.53 9.85
N LEU A 121 23.23 -1.72 9.77
CA LEU A 121 23.87 -3.01 9.99
C LEU A 121 24.15 -3.14 11.48
N ALA A 122 23.23 -3.78 12.19
CA ALA A 122 23.37 -4.20 13.60
C ALA A 122 23.42 -3.04 14.65
N PRO A 123 23.02 -3.31 15.91
CA PRO A 123 22.91 -2.30 16.97
C PRO A 123 24.26 -1.80 17.54
N ILE A 124 25.36 -1.98 16.81
CA ILE A 124 26.72 -1.83 17.36
C ILE A 124 27.43 -0.55 16.85
N HIS A 125 26.98 0.05 15.74
CA HIS A 125 27.59 1.29 15.22
C HIS A 125 26.58 2.23 14.56
N ASP A 126 26.39 3.43 15.13
CA ASP A 126 25.52 4.49 14.58
C ASP A 126 25.99 5.04 13.21
N ASN A 127 27.17 4.64 12.72
CA ASN A 127 27.81 5.12 11.48
C ASN A 127 28.34 3.96 10.62
N ALA A 128 27.48 2.96 10.35
CA ALA A 128 27.77 1.87 9.44
C ALA A 128 27.34 2.21 8.00
N TYR A 129 28.23 1.94 7.05
CA TYR A 129 28.05 2.22 5.64
C TYR A 129 28.39 0.99 4.79
N LEU A 130 27.70 0.82 3.67
CA LEU A 130 28.00 -0.22 2.70
C LEU A 130 28.05 0.41 1.30
N LEU A 131 29.16 0.20 0.61
CA LEU A 131 29.36 0.64 -0.76
C LEU A 131 29.37 -0.56 -1.71
N PRO A 132 28.92 -0.39 -2.98
CA PRO A 132 29.21 -1.37 -4.02
C PRO A 132 30.72 -1.63 -4.09
N HIS A 133 31.15 -2.90 -4.14
CA HIS A 133 32.59 -3.23 -4.29
C HIS A 133 33.21 -2.59 -5.54
N ALA A 134 32.40 -2.39 -6.58
CA ALA A 134 32.79 -1.75 -7.84
C ALA A 134 32.76 -0.21 -7.79
N SER A 135 32.57 0.39 -6.62
CA SER A 135 32.59 1.85 -6.46
C SER A 135 33.90 2.45 -6.98
N PRO A 136 33.84 3.49 -7.84
CA PRO A 136 35.05 4.14 -8.32
C PRO A 136 35.80 4.85 -7.19
N VAL A 137 37.09 5.12 -7.42
CA VAL A 137 37.87 5.99 -6.53
C VAL A 137 37.27 7.40 -6.56
N GLY A 138 37.04 7.99 -5.39
CA GLY A 138 36.38 9.28 -5.21
C GLY A 138 34.89 9.21 -4.84
N THR A 139 34.30 8.01 -4.75
CA THR A 139 32.92 7.83 -4.27
C THR A 139 32.77 8.32 -2.84
N LEU A 140 31.74 9.13 -2.58
CA LEU A 140 31.43 9.67 -1.26
C LEU A 140 30.86 8.57 -0.35
N LEU A 141 31.54 8.29 0.76
CA LEU A 141 31.04 7.41 1.81
C LEU A 141 30.12 8.20 2.78
N GLY A 142 30.57 9.38 3.20
CA GLY A 142 29.85 10.24 4.13
C GLY A 142 30.56 11.56 4.36
N ALA A 143 30.00 12.41 5.22
CA ALA A 143 30.62 13.66 5.59
C ALA A 143 30.49 13.92 7.09
N VAL A 144 31.44 14.64 7.65
CA VAL A 144 31.38 15.16 9.00
C VAL A 144 31.54 16.68 8.97
N ARG A 145 30.99 17.34 9.98
CA ARG A 145 31.15 18.76 10.19
C ARG A 145 31.76 19.01 11.56
N GLY A 146 32.95 19.56 11.56
CA GLY A 146 33.57 20.13 12.75
C GLY A 146 33.01 21.53 13.02
N ALA A 147 32.74 21.85 14.28
CA ALA A 147 32.42 23.20 14.72
C ALA A 147 33.33 23.60 15.89
N ASP A 148 33.86 24.81 15.81
CA ASP A 148 34.72 25.38 16.84
C ASP A 148 34.21 26.78 17.18
N TYR A 149 33.78 26.97 18.43
CA TYR A 149 33.24 28.25 18.88
C TYR A 149 34.34 29.27 19.22
N GLN A 150 35.60 28.85 19.30
CA GLN A 150 36.77 29.71 19.51
C GLN A 150 37.32 30.25 18.18
N GLN A 151 36.74 29.80 17.05
CA GLN A 151 37.12 30.14 15.67
C GLN A 151 38.54 29.69 15.30
N ASP A 152 39.05 28.67 15.98
CA ASP A 152 40.32 28.05 15.63
C ASP A 152 40.22 27.29 14.30
N ARG A 153 41.34 27.16 13.61
CA ARG A 153 41.37 26.51 12.29
C ARG A 153 41.28 25.00 12.46
N LEU A 154 40.22 24.42 11.88
CA LEU A 154 40.01 22.97 11.92
C LEU A 154 40.82 22.20 10.88
N SER A 155 41.22 20.99 11.28
CA SER A 155 41.85 19.98 10.43
C SER A 155 41.15 18.63 10.62
N TYR A 156 41.00 17.88 9.53
CA TYR A 156 40.37 16.56 9.51
C TYR A 156 41.40 15.49 9.15
N ARG A 157 41.32 14.32 9.80
CA ARG A 157 42.10 13.14 9.42
C ARG A 157 41.34 11.86 9.72
N ILE A 158 41.73 10.77 9.06
CA ILE A 158 41.28 9.42 9.38
C ILE A 158 42.37 8.74 10.22
N GLU A 159 41.96 8.14 11.33
CA GLU A 159 42.78 7.26 12.17
C GLU A 159 42.23 5.83 12.12
N SER A 160 43.11 4.87 11.85
CA SER A 160 42.75 3.45 11.77
C SER A 160 43.92 2.60 12.25
N SER A 161 43.60 1.41 12.78
CA SER A 161 44.61 0.44 13.23
C SER A 161 45.21 -0.37 12.08
N ALA A 162 44.56 -0.37 10.92
CA ALA A 162 44.98 -1.01 9.68
C ALA A 162 44.72 -0.07 8.49
N PRO A 163 45.44 -0.20 7.36
CA PRO A 163 45.19 0.62 6.17
C PRO A 163 43.73 0.55 5.73
N VAL A 164 43.11 1.71 5.49
CA VAL A 164 41.73 1.81 5.00
C VAL A 164 41.70 2.50 3.63
N PRO A 165 40.81 2.10 2.70
CA PRO A 165 40.73 2.65 1.36
C PRO A 165 39.92 3.96 1.32
N PHE A 166 40.02 4.79 2.36
CA PHE A 166 39.26 6.03 2.50
C PHE A 166 40.18 7.19 2.85
N VAL A 167 39.81 8.39 2.37
CA VAL A 167 40.45 9.66 2.74
C VAL A 167 39.39 10.68 3.11
N ILE A 168 39.76 11.66 3.94
CA ILE A 168 38.90 12.79 4.29
C ILE A 168 39.50 14.09 3.75
N ASP A 169 38.68 14.92 3.12
CA ASP A 169 39.10 16.23 2.63
C ASP A 169 38.99 17.33 3.71
N ALA A 170 39.43 18.54 3.36
CA ALA A 170 39.41 19.69 4.27
C ALA A 170 37.99 20.19 4.59
N GLN A 171 36.99 19.75 3.84
CA GLN A 171 35.57 20.06 4.04
C GLN A 171 34.87 18.98 4.88
N GLY A 172 35.59 17.93 5.31
CA GLY A 172 35.06 16.84 6.12
C GLY A 172 34.39 15.74 5.31
N ARG A 173 34.58 15.68 3.99
CA ARG A 173 34.00 14.62 3.13
C ARG A 173 34.90 13.40 3.11
N ILE A 174 34.33 12.24 3.35
CA ILE A 174 35.01 10.94 3.34
C ILE A 174 34.75 10.28 1.99
N VAL A 175 35.81 10.00 1.23
CA VAL A 175 35.72 9.40 -0.10
C VAL A 175 36.61 8.16 -0.22
N THR A 176 36.28 7.27 -1.14
CA THR A 176 37.15 6.14 -1.51
C THR A 176 38.46 6.66 -2.10
N SER A 177 39.60 6.15 -1.64
CA SER A 177 40.95 6.50 -2.12
C SER A 177 41.61 5.38 -2.92
N ALA A 178 41.05 4.18 -2.86
CA ALA A 178 41.50 3.00 -3.60
C ALA A 178 40.30 2.11 -3.96
N ALA A 179 40.52 1.13 -4.84
CA ALA A 179 39.52 0.12 -5.15
C ALA A 179 39.16 -0.68 -3.88
N LEU A 180 37.88 -0.98 -3.71
CA LEU A 180 37.38 -1.75 -2.58
C LEU A 180 37.60 -3.24 -2.82
N THR A 181 37.98 -3.96 -1.76
CA THR A 181 38.03 -5.43 -1.80
C THR A 181 36.63 -5.97 -1.51
N PRO A 182 36.05 -6.82 -2.38
CA PRO A 182 34.72 -7.38 -2.13
C PRO A 182 34.62 -8.04 -0.74
N GLY A 183 33.52 -7.80 -0.03
CA GLY A 183 33.27 -8.33 1.31
C GLY A 183 34.08 -7.71 2.45
N ALA A 184 35.06 -6.84 2.15
CA ALA A 184 35.91 -6.26 3.18
C ALA A 184 35.14 -5.25 4.03
N THR A 185 35.39 -5.27 5.34
CA THR A 185 34.89 -4.29 6.30
C THR A 185 36.06 -3.55 6.95
N HIS A 186 35.92 -2.24 7.11
CA HIS A 186 36.95 -1.36 7.63
C HIS A 186 36.39 -0.51 8.77
N ASP A 187 37.02 -0.60 9.94
CA ASP A 187 36.76 0.29 11.07
C ASP A 187 37.78 1.42 11.09
N PHE A 188 37.29 2.66 11.20
CA PHE A 188 38.15 3.83 11.32
C PHE A 188 37.49 4.95 12.11
N ARG A 189 38.30 5.90 12.57
CA ARG A 189 37.84 7.11 13.25
C ARG A 189 38.11 8.31 12.37
N VAL A 190 37.14 9.20 12.29
CA VAL A 190 37.39 10.54 11.79
C VAL A 190 37.68 11.44 12.97
N VAL A 191 38.82 12.11 12.93
CA VAL A 191 39.27 13.04 13.97
C VAL A 191 39.28 14.45 13.41
N VAL A 192 38.62 15.36 14.13
CA VAL A 192 38.74 16.80 13.92
C VAL A 192 39.63 17.40 15.01
N SER A 193 40.51 18.31 14.64
CA SER A 193 41.39 19.02 15.58
C SER A 193 41.48 20.50 15.27
N ASP A 194 41.46 21.32 16.31
CA ASP A 194 41.74 22.76 16.32
C ASP A 194 43.24 23.07 16.56
N GLY A 195 44.08 22.04 16.79
CA GLY A 195 45.49 22.14 17.14
C GLY A 195 45.82 22.02 18.63
N ALA A 196 44.83 22.11 19.52
CA ALA A 196 44.98 21.94 20.97
C ALA A 196 44.14 20.76 21.52
N ASN A 197 42.94 20.58 20.98
CA ASN A 197 41.95 19.58 21.31
C ASN A 197 41.58 18.75 20.07
N THR A 198 40.90 17.63 20.33
CA THR A 198 40.38 16.74 19.28
C THR A 198 39.03 16.19 19.66
N ALA A 199 38.13 16.09 18.69
CA ALA A 199 36.94 15.24 18.76
C ALA A 199 37.00 14.17 17.67
N PHE A 200 36.35 13.03 17.93
CA PHE A 200 36.32 11.94 16.98
C PHE A 200 34.96 11.23 16.96
N VAL A 201 34.69 10.57 15.85
CA VAL A 201 33.56 9.66 15.68
C VAL A 201 34.01 8.42 14.93
N SER A 202 33.52 7.25 15.36
CA SER A 202 33.84 5.96 14.75
C SER A 202 32.92 5.68 13.56
N PHE A 203 33.50 5.09 12.52
CA PHE A 203 32.84 4.66 11.29
C PHE A 203 33.16 3.19 11.03
N MET A 204 32.19 2.47 10.50
CA MET A 204 32.36 1.16 9.88
C MET A 204 31.96 1.26 8.41
N ALA A 205 32.83 0.86 7.50
CA ALA A 205 32.55 0.85 6.06
C ALA A 205 32.81 -0.53 5.48
N GLY A 206 31.77 -1.14 4.94
CA GLY A 206 31.83 -2.38 4.19
C GLY A 206 31.83 -2.16 2.67
N ALA A 207 32.38 -3.11 1.94
CA ALA A 207 32.16 -3.29 0.52
C ALA A 207 31.28 -4.52 0.29
N THR A 208 30.36 -4.45 -0.66
CA THR A 208 29.51 -5.61 -1.02
C THR A 208 30.33 -6.79 -1.52
N GLU A 209 29.76 -8.00 -1.46
CA GLU A 209 30.33 -9.17 -2.13
C GLU A 209 30.11 -9.08 -3.66
N LEU A 210 30.86 -9.87 -4.44
CA LEU A 210 30.72 -9.91 -5.90
C LEU A 210 29.30 -10.31 -6.36
N ASP A 211 28.65 -11.18 -5.61
CA ASP A 211 27.33 -11.75 -5.88
C ASP A 211 26.25 -11.24 -4.90
N ALA A 212 26.46 -10.08 -4.26
CA ALA A 212 25.57 -9.51 -3.25
C ALA A 212 24.10 -9.42 -3.70
N VAL A 213 23.86 -9.11 -4.99
CA VAL A 213 22.51 -9.11 -5.57
C VAL A 213 21.91 -10.52 -5.54
N GLU A 214 22.64 -11.54 -5.97
CA GLU A 214 22.14 -12.92 -5.98
C GLU A 214 21.92 -13.46 -4.57
N GLN A 215 22.82 -13.14 -3.63
CA GLN A 215 22.62 -13.47 -2.21
C GLN A 215 21.34 -12.85 -1.66
N SER A 216 21.06 -11.59 -2.03
CA SER A 216 19.83 -10.89 -1.60
C SER A 216 18.57 -11.53 -2.18
N LEU A 217 18.62 -11.96 -3.44
CA LEU A 217 17.52 -12.63 -4.13
C LEU A 217 17.24 -14.05 -3.61
N ALA A 218 18.25 -14.72 -3.06
CA ALA A 218 18.12 -16.07 -2.50
C ALA A 218 17.58 -16.08 -1.07
N GLY A 219 17.91 -15.06 -0.26
CA GLY A 219 17.69 -15.08 1.19
C GLY A 219 16.81 -13.96 1.75
N GLU A 220 16.17 -13.12 0.91
CA GLU A 220 15.33 -11.98 1.32
C GLU A 220 16.02 -10.86 2.11
N GLN A 221 17.28 -11.07 2.50
CA GLN A 221 18.13 -10.13 3.24
C GLN A 221 18.82 -9.17 2.28
N LEU A 222 19.06 -7.94 2.73
CA LEU A 222 19.75 -6.93 1.91
C LEU A 222 21.26 -7.03 2.11
N PHE A 223 21.92 -7.76 1.21
CA PHE A 223 23.38 -7.79 1.08
C PHE A 223 23.89 -6.80 0.03
N ALA A 224 23.07 -6.50 -0.98
CA ALA A 224 23.34 -5.51 -2.01
C ALA A 224 22.91 -4.10 -1.56
N THR A 225 23.54 -3.08 -2.15
CA THR A 225 23.08 -1.69 -1.98
C THR A 225 21.86 -1.40 -2.86
N ASP A 226 21.15 -0.30 -2.56
CA ASP A 226 20.02 0.13 -3.39
C ASP A 226 20.44 0.39 -4.84
N GLU A 227 21.66 0.91 -5.07
CA GLU A 227 22.21 1.16 -6.40
C GLU A 227 22.42 -0.15 -7.18
N GLU A 228 22.98 -1.17 -6.54
CA GLU A 228 23.17 -2.48 -7.16
C GLU A 228 21.84 -3.17 -7.48
N LEU A 229 20.85 -3.07 -6.58
CA LEU A 229 19.50 -3.60 -6.80
C LEU A 229 18.79 -2.88 -7.95
N LEU A 230 18.90 -1.55 -8.00
CA LEU A 230 18.35 -0.71 -9.06
C LEU A 230 18.96 -1.04 -10.42
N ASP A 231 20.29 -1.09 -10.49
CA ASP A 231 21.02 -1.42 -11.71
C ASP A 231 20.71 -2.85 -12.17
N ALA A 232 20.61 -3.81 -11.23
CA ALA A 232 20.19 -5.17 -11.53
C ALA A 232 18.74 -5.22 -12.05
N ALA A 233 17.83 -4.38 -11.55
CA ALA A 233 16.45 -4.34 -12.01
C ALA A 233 16.38 -3.82 -13.46
N LEU A 234 17.10 -2.73 -13.76
CA LEU A 234 17.21 -2.18 -15.12
C LEU A 234 17.88 -3.16 -16.10
N ALA A 235 18.92 -3.87 -15.65
CA ALA A 235 19.57 -4.92 -16.43
C ALA A 235 18.61 -6.09 -16.70
N THR A 236 17.82 -6.50 -15.69
CA THR A 236 16.82 -7.57 -15.81
C THR A 236 15.72 -7.20 -16.81
N ILE A 237 15.22 -5.96 -16.76
CA ILE A 237 14.27 -5.43 -17.75
C ILE A 237 14.86 -5.50 -19.16
N THR A 238 16.12 -5.09 -19.33
CA THR A 238 16.79 -5.08 -20.63
C THR A 238 17.00 -6.50 -21.16
N ALA A 239 17.48 -7.42 -20.33
CA ALA A 239 17.68 -8.82 -20.69
C ALA A 239 16.36 -9.54 -21.04
N SER A 240 15.29 -9.23 -20.32
CA SER A 240 13.97 -9.84 -20.52
C SER A 240 13.31 -9.43 -21.85
N ARG A 241 13.79 -8.40 -22.55
CA ARG A 241 13.31 -8.05 -23.90
C ARG A 241 13.50 -9.18 -24.90
N ASN A 242 14.54 -9.98 -24.72
CA ASN A 242 14.87 -11.11 -25.59
C ASN A 242 14.48 -12.46 -24.97
N LEU A 243 13.71 -12.45 -23.87
CA LEU A 243 13.23 -13.67 -23.23
C LEU A 243 12.47 -14.51 -24.27
N LEU A 244 12.86 -15.78 -24.39
CA LEU A 244 12.22 -16.74 -25.30
C LEU A 244 12.15 -16.26 -26.76
N LEU A 245 13.14 -15.49 -27.21
CA LEU A 245 13.27 -15.11 -28.61
C LEU A 245 13.34 -16.35 -29.53
N ASP A 246 14.02 -17.43 -29.11
CA ASP A 246 14.03 -18.71 -29.84
C ASP A 246 12.62 -19.31 -30.01
N ALA A 247 11.76 -19.19 -28.99
CA ALA A 247 10.37 -19.63 -29.10
C ALA A 247 9.64 -18.80 -30.17
N ARG A 248 9.76 -17.46 -30.16
CA ARG A 248 9.15 -16.62 -31.20
C ARG A 248 9.68 -16.96 -32.59
N ILE A 249 10.99 -17.16 -32.73
CA ILE A 249 11.63 -17.51 -34.00
C ILE A 249 11.04 -18.80 -34.55
N ARG A 250 10.93 -19.84 -33.73
CA ARG A 250 10.41 -21.15 -34.12
C ARG A 250 8.91 -21.10 -34.43
N LEU A 251 8.12 -20.49 -33.55
CA LEU A 251 6.67 -20.41 -33.69
C LEU A 251 6.25 -19.70 -34.98
N PHE A 252 6.90 -18.57 -35.31
CA PHE A 252 6.55 -17.73 -36.46
C PHE A 252 7.45 -17.92 -37.68
N ASN A 253 8.40 -18.86 -37.64
CA ASN A 253 9.39 -19.10 -38.69
C ASN A 253 10.15 -17.81 -39.11
N LEU A 254 10.77 -17.15 -38.13
CA LEU A 254 11.48 -15.87 -38.31
C LEU A 254 12.97 -16.08 -38.60
N ASN A 255 13.69 -14.99 -38.88
CA ASN A 255 15.15 -14.93 -38.84
C ASN A 255 15.67 -14.97 -37.40
N PRO A 256 16.97 -15.27 -37.18
CA PRO A 256 17.57 -15.28 -35.84
C PRO A 256 17.47 -13.95 -35.07
N ASP A 257 17.28 -12.83 -35.77
CA ASP A 257 17.10 -11.49 -35.19
C ASP A 257 15.61 -11.16 -34.92
N GLY A 258 14.69 -12.08 -35.18
CA GLY A 258 13.24 -11.89 -35.03
C GLY A 258 12.56 -11.16 -36.20
N SER A 259 13.28 -10.82 -37.27
CA SER A 259 12.69 -10.24 -38.47
C SER A 259 12.00 -11.29 -39.36
N ALA A 260 11.04 -10.86 -40.18
CA ALA A 260 10.44 -11.71 -41.20
C ALA A 260 11.47 -12.12 -42.26
N ARG A 261 11.38 -13.36 -42.72
CA ARG A 261 12.20 -13.87 -43.82
C ARG A 261 11.77 -13.25 -45.14
N THR A 262 12.75 -12.89 -45.96
CA THR A 262 12.52 -12.26 -47.26
C THR A 262 11.89 -13.19 -48.30
N ASP A 263 11.90 -14.50 -48.05
CA ASP A 263 11.28 -15.52 -48.91
C ASP A 263 9.76 -15.66 -48.68
N GLY A 264 9.19 -14.92 -47.73
CA GLY A 264 7.76 -14.97 -47.39
C GLY A 264 7.33 -16.19 -46.58
N SER A 265 8.27 -17.01 -46.08
CA SER A 265 7.96 -18.20 -45.29
C SER A 265 7.61 -17.90 -43.82
N SER A 266 7.86 -16.68 -43.35
CA SER A 266 7.46 -16.26 -42.00
C SER A 266 5.95 -16.11 -41.88
N LEU A 267 5.41 -16.51 -40.72
CA LEU A 267 3.99 -16.45 -40.43
C LEU A 267 3.62 -15.05 -39.90
N THR A 268 3.23 -14.16 -40.82
CA THR A 268 2.96 -12.74 -40.52
C THR A 268 1.49 -12.33 -40.73
N ALA A 269 0.58 -13.28 -40.90
CA ALA A 269 -0.84 -12.99 -41.14
C ALA A 269 -1.71 -14.12 -40.55
N LEU A 270 -1.68 -14.30 -39.24
CA LEU A 270 -2.46 -15.34 -38.57
C LEU A 270 -3.91 -14.89 -38.36
N ASP A 271 -4.87 -15.75 -38.70
CA ASP A 271 -6.28 -15.57 -38.37
C ASP A 271 -6.70 -16.63 -37.37
N TRP A 272 -7.36 -16.20 -36.30
CA TRP A 272 -7.98 -17.08 -35.33
C TRP A 272 -9.17 -16.37 -34.68
N ASN A 273 -10.36 -16.93 -34.87
CA ASN A 273 -11.55 -16.55 -34.13
C ASN A 273 -11.80 -17.52 -32.96
N PRO A 274 -11.37 -17.18 -31.72
CA PRO A 274 -11.57 -18.00 -30.54
C PRO A 274 -13.04 -18.00 -30.06
N THR A 275 -13.88 -17.16 -30.66
CA THR A 275 -15.27 -16.87 -30.28
C THR A 275 -15.38 -16.14 -28.93
N HIS A 276 -16.60 -16.10 -28.38
CA HIS A 276 -16.87 -15.54 -27.05
C HIS A 276 -16.44 -16.50 -25.93
N ASP A 277 -16.39 -17.80 -26.20
CA ASP A 277 -16.01 -18.85 -25.24
C ASP A 277 -14.47 -19.00 -25.17
N ALA A 278 -13.81 -17.93 -24.72
CA ALA A 278 -12.36 -17.89 -24.54
C ALA A 278 -11.95 -16.96 -23.39
N ALA A 279 -10.89 -17.34 -22.69
CA ALA A 279 -10.24 -16.53 -21.68
C ALA A 279 -9.26 -15.53 -22.31
N LEU A 280 -9.23 -14.34 -21.72
CA LEU A 280 -8.16 -13.37 -21.88
C LEU A 280 -7.13 -13.60 -20.77
N LEU A 281 -5.86 -13.60 -21.13
CA LEU A 281 -4.75 -14.00 -20.26
C LEU A 281 -3.77 -12.84 -20.06
N GLN A 282 -2.88 -13.00 -19.07
CA GLN A 282 -1.75 -12.11 -18.83
C GLN A 282 -0.49 -12.90 -18.47
N SER A 283 0.58 -12.57 -19.17
CA SER A 283 1.94 -13.05 -18.98
C SER A 283 2.60 -12.41 -17.75
N THR A 284 3.54 -13.15 -17.17
CA THR A 284 4.42 -12.67 -16.11
C THR A 284 5.76 -12.28 -16.72
N TYR A 285 6.04 -10.97 -16.72
CA TYR A 285 7.26 -10.43 -17.29
C TYR A 285 8.51 -11.02 -16.64
N GLY A 286 9.45 -11.49 -17.45
CA GLY A 286 10.66 -12.18 -17.01
C GLY A 286 10.51 -13.69 -16.81
N MET A 287 9.29 -14.23 -16.85
CA MET A 287 9.00 -15.67 -16.70
C MET A 287 8.53 -16.31 -18.01
N ASN A 288 7.61 -15.64 -18.69
CA ASN A 288 7.01 -16.09 -19.94
C ASN A 288 6.77 -14.89 -20.86
N ILE A 289 6.34 -15.17 -22.10
CA ILE A 289 6.07 -14.14 -23.09
C ILE A 289 4.69 -14.32 -23.74
N PRO A 290 3.98 -13.22 -24.05
CA PRO A 290 2.87 -13.31 -24.97
C PRO A 290 3.40 -13.67 -26.35
N VAL A 291 2.78 -14.66 -26.98
CA VAL A 291 3.04 -15.06 -28.37
C VAL A 291 1.87 -14.73 -29.28
N LEU A 292 0.63 -14.70 -28.76
CA LEU A 292 -0.55 -14.26 -29.49
C LEU A 292 -1.28 -13.16 -28.72
N THR A 293 -1.51 -12.03 -29.39
CA THR A 293 -2.23 -10.88 -28.84
C THR A 293 -3.31 -10.46 -29.82
N THR A 294 -4.53 -10.29 -29.33
CA THR A 294 -5.68 -9.90 -30.15
C THR A 294 -5.49 -8.54 -30.80
N ASN A 295 -5.85 -8.43 -32.07
CA ASN A 295 -5.75 -7.20 -32.87
C ASN A 295 -7.06 -6.89 -33.62
N GLY A 296 -8.06 -7.75 -33.52
CA GLY A 296 -9.40 -7.55 -34.09
C GLY A 296 -10.50 -7.88 -33.10
N ALA A 297 -11.75 -7.67 -33.52
CA ALA A 297 -12.94 -8.05 -32.77
C ALA A 297 -14.07 -8.45 -33.73
N GLY A 298 -15.05 -9.21 -33.22
CA GLY A 298 -16.26 -9.55 -33.95
C GLY A 298 -17.10 -8.33 -34.31
N ALA A 299 -18.00 -8.49 -35.28
CA ALA A 299 -18.85 -7.40 -35.77
C ALA A 299 -19.62 -6.70 -34.64
N GLY A 300 -19.51 -5.37 -34.56
CA GLY A 300 -20.14 -4.55 -33.52
C GLY A 300 -19.31 -4.36 -32.24
N TYR A 301 -18.10 -4.92 -32.17
CA TYR A 301 -17.20 -4.80 -31.02
C TYR A 301 -15.92 -4.05 -31.39
N ALA A 302 -15.27 -3.43 -30.39
CA ALA A 302 -14.04 -2.67 -30.59
C ALA A 302 -12.80 -3.57 -30.37
N PRO A 303 -11.82 -3.55 -31.29
CA PRO A 303 -10.54 -4.24 -31.08
C PRO A 303 -9.83 -3.77 -29.82
N LYS A 304 -9.19 -4.70 -29.12
CA LYS A 304 -8.32 -4.45 -27.97
C LYS A 304 -7.13 -5.38 -28.02
N ALA A 305 -5.96 -4.91 -27.60
CA ALA A 305 -4.78 -5.75 -27.40
C ALA A 305 -4.93 -6.53 -26.08
N ARG A 306 -5.15 -7.83 -26.17
CA ARG A 306 -5.22 -8.76 -25.04
C ARG A 306 -4.49 -10.05 -25.39
N GLU A 307 -3.76 -10.60 -24.43
CA GLU A 307 -3.00 -11.82 -24.65
C GLU A 307 -3.97 -13.01 -24.67
N ILE A 308 -3.78 -13.90 -25.63
CA ILE A 308 -4.59 -15.11 -25.79
C ILE A 308 -3.71 -16.34 -26.07
N GLY A 309 -2.40 -16.15 -26.18
CA GLY A 309 -1.41 -17.21 -26.25
C GLY A 309 -0.13 -16.80 -25.54
N ILE A 310 0.32 -17.60 -24.58
CA ILE A 310 1.51 -17.32 -23.74
C ILE A 310 2.44 -18.53 -23.75
N ALA A 311 3.73 -18.30 -24.00
CA ALA A 311 4.76 -19.34 -24.03
C ALA A 311 5.77 -19.15 -22.89
N GLY A 312 6.17 -20.25 -22.24
CA GLY A 312 7.22 -20.26 -21.22
C GLY A 312 8.07 -21.53 -21.27
N ALA A 313 9.15 -21.58 -20.50
CA ALA A 313 10.13 -22.68 -20.57
C ALA A 313 10.66 -23.19 -19.23
N ASP A 314 10.19 -22.66 -18.09
CA ASP A 314 10.61 -23.08 -16.76
C ASP A 314 9.40 -23.65 -15.98
N PRO A 315 9.47 -24.88 -15.43
CA PRO A 315 10.58 -25.83 -15.50
C PRO A 315 10.62 -26.68 -16.79
N ALA A 316 9.57 -26.62 -17.62
CA ALA A 316 9.51 -27.21 -18.96
C ALA A 316 8.87 -26.24 -19.94
N ARG A 317 8.95 -26.53 -21.24
CA ARG A 317 8.27 -25.75 -22.28
C ARG A 317 6.76 -25.88 -22.12
N TYR A 318 6.06 -24.76 -22.17
CA TYR A 318 4.61 -24.75 -22.18
C TYR A 318 4.05 -23.67 -23.08
N LEU A 319 2.84 -23.92 -23.58
CA LEU A 319 2.04 -23.00 -24.35
C LEU A 319 0.63 -23.00 -23.76
N VAL A 320 0.16 -21.84 -23.31
CA VAL A 320 -1.17 -21.62 -22.77
C VAL A 320 -1.98 -20.84 -23.79
N LEU A 321 -3.07 -21.42 -24.28
CA LEU A 321 -4.00 -20.75 -25.19
C LEU A 321 -5.31 -20.47 -24.47
N GLY A 322 -5.81 -19.24 -24.59
CA GLY A 322 -7.06 -18.76 -23.99
C GLY A 322 -8.33 -19.43 -24.56
N GLY A 323 -8.19 -20.31 -25.54
CA GLY A 323 -9.26 -21.17 -26.05
C GLY A 323 -8.67 -22.35 -26.80
N ASN A 324 -9.53 -23.20 -27.36
CA ASN A 324 -9.11 -24.34 -28.18
C ASN A 324 -9.24 -24.03 -29.68
N PRO A 325 -8.15 -23.66 -30.38
CA PRO A 325 -8.21 -23.39 -31.82
C PRO A 325 -8.63 -24.61 -32.65
N LEU A 326 -8.32 -25.82 -32.17
CA LEU A 326 -8.66 -27.07 -32.84
C LEU A 326 -10.18 -27.30 -32.80
N ARG A 327 -10.84 -26.98 -31.67
CA ARG A 327 -12.32 -26.92 -31.58
C ARG A 327 -12.90 -25.96 -32.61
N ASN A 328 -12.33 -24.75 -32.71
CA ASN A 328 -12.87 -23.73 -33.61
C ASN A 328 -12.81 -24.21 -35.07
N ALA A 329 -11.64 -24.72 -35.51
CA ALA A 329 -11.46 -25.25 -36.87
C ALA A 329 -12.36 -26.47 -37.15
N TYR A 330 -12.56 -27.35 -36.16
CA TYR A 330 -13.43 -28.51 -36.29
C TYR A 330 -14.90 -28.12 -36.52
N ARG A 331 -15.37 -27.04 -35.88
CA ARG A 331 -16.74 -26.52 -36.05
C ARG A 331 -16.92 -25.75 -37.34
N ASP A 332 -15.95 -24.91 -37.65
CA ASP A 332 -15.95 -24.03 -38.81
C ASP A 332 -14.50 -23.80 -39.25
N SER A 333 -14.15 -24.42 -40.37
CA SER A 333 -12.80 -24.35 -40.93
C SER A 333 -12.36 -22.93 -41.32
N SER A 334 -13.29 -21.97 -41.40
CA SER A 334 -12.96 -20.57 -41.69
C SER A 334 -12.45 -19.78 -40.47
N THR A 335 -12.53 -20.37 -39.27
CA THR A 335 -12.10 -19.71 -38.03
C THR A 335 -10.58 -19.63 -37.89
N LEU A 336 -9.84 -20.46 -38.61
CA LEU A 336 -8.38 -20.47 -38.70
C LEU A 336 -7.98 -20.38 -40.18
N ASN A 337 -6.84 -19.73 -40.46
CA ASN A 337 -6.22 -19.77 -41.77
C ASN A 337 -5.01 -20.73 -41.81
N ASP A 338 -4.51 -21.04 -43.01
CA ASP A 338 -3.36 -21.95 -43.18
C ASP A 338 -2.11 -21.54 -42.36
N PRO A 339 -1.73 -20.24 -42.30
CA PRO A 339 -0.67 -19.79 -41.39
C PRO A 339 -0.90 -20.16 -39.92
N MET A 340 -2.13 -20.07 -39.41
CA MET A 340 -2.45 -20.45 -38.04
C MET A 340 -2.33 -21.98 -37.82
N HIS A 341 -2.71 -22.80 -38.80
CA HIS A 341 -2.44 -24.24 -38.76
C HIS A 341 -0.94 -24.53 -38.72
N GLN A 342 -0.14 -23.86 -39.55
CA GLN A 342 1.32 -24.00 -39.53
C GLN A 342 1.93 -23.55 -38.19
N TRP A 343 1.40 -22.48 -37.60
CA TRP A 343 1.82 -22.00 -36.29
C TRP A 343 1.56 -23.03 -35.17
N LEU A 344 0.43 -23.73 -35.22
CA LEU A 344 0.12 -24.83 -34.30
C LEU A 344 1.08 -26.01 -34.48
N GLU A 345 1.45 -26.37 -35.71
CA GLU A 345 2.47 -27.39 -35.95
C GLU A 345 3.85 -26.97 -35.40
N ASN A 346 4.25 -25.71 -35.63
CA ASN A 346 5.49 -25.15 -35.09
C ASN A 346 5.46 -25.15 -33.55
N SER A 347 4.29 -24.96 -32.95
CA SER A 347 4.10 -25.02 -31.49
C SER A 347 4.38 -26.41 -30.94
N LEU A 348 3.87 -27.48 -31.57
CA LEU A 348 4.15 -28.86 -31.17
C LEU A 348 5.64 -29.22 -31.32
N SER A 349 6.27 -28.78 -32.41
CA SER A 349 7.71 -28.93 -32.64
C SER A 349 8.54 -28.21 -31.57
N TRP A 350 8.18 -26.96 -31.25
CA TRP A 350 8.86 -26.20 -30.20
C TRP A 350 8.66 -26.83 -28.81
N LEU A 351 7.43 -27.21 -28.45
CA LEU A 351 7.12 -27.83 -27.16
C LEU A 351 7.93 -29.12 -26.96
N SER A 352 7.86 -30.05 -27.90
CA SER A 352 8.60 -31.33 -27.86
C SER A 352 10.11 -31.16 -28.04
N GLY A 353 10.55 -30.04 -28.62
CA GLY A 353 11.94 -29.82 -29.03
C GLY A 353 12.39 -30.69 -30.20
N ARG A 354 11.43 -31.13 -31.03
CA ARG A 354 11.65 -32.03 -32.17
C ARG A 354 11.13 -31.42 -33.46
N GLU A 355 11.97 -31.45 -34.49
CA GLU A 355 11.62 -30.96 -35.84
C GLU A 355 11.14 -32.09 -36.77
N ASP A 356 11.12 -33.34 -36.28
CA ASP A 356 10.89 -34.55 -37.06
C ASP A 356 9.53 -35.22 -36.79
N LEU A 357 8.58 -34.51 -36.14
CA LEU A 357 7.27 -35.06 -35.75
C LEU A 357 6.43 -35.59 -36.92
N LYS A 358 6.66 -35.11 -38.14
CA LYS A 358 5.99 -35.60 -39.37
C LYS A 358 6.62 -36.86 -39.97
N THR A 359 7.81 -37.25 -39.52
CA THR A 359 8.57 -38.37 -40.09
C THR A 359 8.89 -39.46 -39.07
N THR A 360 8.87 -39.15 -37.78
CA THR A 360 9.21 -40.05 -36.70
C THR A 360 8.09 -40.08 -35.67
N PRO A 361 7.72 -41.26 -35.12
CA PRO A 361 6.65 -41.33 -34.15
C PRO A 361 6.89 -40.51 -32.88
N PHE A 362 5.80 -40.04 -32.27
CA PHE A 362 5.80 -39.34 -30.98
C PHE A 362 4.55 -39.69 -30.16
N GLN A 363 4.64 -39.53 -28.84
CA GLN A 363 3.57 -39.80 -27.90
C GLN A 363 3.04 -38.52 -27.26
N ALA A 364 1.73 -38.33 -27.33
CA ALA A 364 1.02 -37.28 -26.60
C ALA A 364 0.09 -37.90 -25.54
N VAL A 365 0.03 -37.30 -24.36
CA VAL A 365 -1.04 -37.57 -23.38
C VAL A 365 -2.07 -36.47 -23.49
N ILE A 366 -3.34 -36.83 -23.59
CA ILE A 366 -4.50 -35.93 -23.63
C ILE A 366 -5.33 -36.19 -22.39
N ALA A 367 -5.59 -35.14 -21.60
CA ALA A 367 -6.35 -35.25 -20.36
C ALA A 367 -7.21 -34.00 -20.11
N HIS A 368 -8.34 -34.16 -19.43
CA HIS A 368 -9.24 -33.11 -19.00
C HIS A 368 -9.72 -32.20 -20.14
N LEU A 369 -9.94 -32.76 -21.33
CA LEU A 369 -10.60 -32.06 -22.45
C LEU A 369 -12.07 -32.46 -22.48
N HIS A 370 -12.96 -31.48 -22.57
CA HIS A 370 -14.38 -31.77 -22.67
C HIS A 370 -14.73 -32.38 -24.05
N ASP A 371 -15.77 -33.21 -24.10
CA ASP A 371 -16.29 -33.72 -25.36
C ASP A 371 -17.82 -33.70 -25.42
N ASN A 372 -18.40 -32.57 -25.84
CA ASN A 372 -19.83 -32.46 -26.06
C ASN A 372 -20.21 -31.62 -27.30
N VAL A 373 -21.51 -31.41 -27.50
CA VAL A 373 -22.04 -30.66 -28.66
C VAL A 373 -21.69 -29.17 -28.66
N TYR A 374 -21.15 -28.61 -27.57
CA TYR A 374 -20.70 -27.22 -27.44
C TYR A 374 -19.16 -27.11 -27.39
N PHE A 375 -18.51 -28.06 -26.74
CA PHE A 375 -17.07 -28.15 -26.57
C PHE A 375 -16.59 -29.55 -27.00
N PRO A 376 -16.50 -29.84 -28.31
CA PRO A 376 -15.99 -31.10 -28.85
C PRO A 376 -14.45 -31.10 -28.82
N ASP A 377 -13.84 -30.64 -27.72
CA ASP A 377 -12.42 -30.33 -27.64
C ASP A 377 -11.58 -31.59 -27.83
N GLU A 378 -11.95 -32.66 -27.15
CA GLU A 378 -11.21 -33.90 -27.19
C GLU A 378 -11.21 -34.52 -28.59
N ARG A 379 -12.38 -34.67 -29.22
CA ARG A 379 -12.48 -35.20 -30.59
C ARG A 379 -11.81 -34.29 -31.62
N ALA A 380 -11.88 -32.98 -31.44
CA ALA A 380 -11.28 -32.01 -32.35
C ALA A 380 -9.74 -32.08 -32.30
N VAL A 381 -9.16 -32.16 -31.09
CA VAL A 381 -7.71 -32.30 -30.91
C VAL A 381 -7.21 -33.61 -31.56
N ARG A 382 -7.86 -34.74 -31.28
CA ARG A 382 -7.50 -36.04 -31.86
C ARG A 382 -7.59 -36.03 -33.39
N SER A 383 -8.71 -35.52 -33.93
CA SER A 383 -8.91 -35.42 -35.38
C SER A 383 -7.84 -34.55 -36.06
N TRP A 384 -7.46 -33.44 -35.45
CA TRP A 384 -6.42 -32.57 -36.00
C TRP A 384 -5.04 -33.22 -35.95
N LEU A 385 -4.69 -33.88 -34.84
CA LEU A 385 -3.43 -34.63 -34.71
C LEU A 385 -3.31 -35.73 -35.77
N ASP A 386 -4.35 -36.52 -35.98
CA ASP A 386 -4.35 -37.59 -36.99
C ASP A 386 -4.22 -37.06 -38.42
N GLN A 387 -4.87 -35.92 -38.70
CA GLN A 387 -4.82 -35.27 -40.01
C GLN A 387 -3.44 -34.67 -40.31
N HIS A 388 -2.80 -34.04 -39.32
CA HIS A 388 -1.53 -33.33 -39.49
C HIS A 388 -0.29 -34.21 -39.28
N TYR A 389 -0.42 -35.33 -38.56
CA TYR A 389 0.67 -36.29 -38.26
C TYR A 389 0.26 -37.75 -38.54
N PRO A 390 -0.18 -38.07 -39.76
CA PRO A 390 -0.75 -39.38 -40.09
C PRO A 390 0.24 -40.51 -39.83
N GLY A 391 -0.12 -41.41 -38.91
CA GLY A 391 0.69 -42.58 -38.52
C GLY A 391 1.94 -42.27 -37.68
N GLN A 392 2.14 -41.01 -37.28
CA GLN A 392 3.28 -40.61 -36.44
C GLN A 392 2.87 -40.30 -35.00
N VAL A 393 1.68 -39.74 -34.79
CA VAL A 393 1.18 -39.47 -33.44
C VAL A 393 0.56 -40.72 -32.82
N SER A 394 0.79 -40.92 -31.52
CA SER A 394 0.04 -41.85 -30.69
C SER A 394 -0.38 -41.16 -29.40
N TYR A 395 -1.56 -41.50 -28.90
CA TYR A 395 -2.14 -40.91 -27.69
C TYR A 395 -3.03 -41.90 -26.95
N ASN A 396 -3.32 -41.64 -25.68
CA ASN A 396 -4.20 -42.45 -24.85
C ASN A 396 -5.65 -42.49 -25.35
N ALA A 397 -6.44 -43.47 -24.93
CA ALA A 397 -7.87 -43.51 -25.21
C ALA A 397 -8.61 -42.34 -24.51
N ALA A 398 -9.83 -42.06 -24.95
CA ALA A 398 -10.62 -40.95 -24.42
C ALA A 398 -10.87 -41.10 -22.91
N ASP A 399 -10.71 -39.99 -22.18
CA ASP A 399 -10.88 -39.88 -20.71
C ASP A 399 -9.98 -40.79 -19.85
N THR A 400 -9.12 -41.63 -20.43
CA THR A 400 -8.38 -42.66 -19.66
C THR A 400 -7.21 -42.12 -18.85
N CYS A 401 -6.82 -40.85 -19.07
CA CYS A 401 -5.72 -40.20 -18.39
C CYS A 401 -6.18 -39.03 -17.51
N ASP A 402 -7.46 -38.96 -17.19
CA ASP A 402 -7.99 -37.93 -16.31
C ASP A 402 -7.77 -38.28 -14.83
N ASP A 403 -7.80 -37.24 -14.00
CA ASP A 403 -7.75 -37.32 -12.55
C ASP A 403 -6.54 -38.15 -12.05
N VAL A 404 -6.79 -39.14 -11.19
CA VAL A 404 -5.76 -39.99 -10.59
C VAL A 404 -5.00 -40.83 -11.62
N ALA A 405 -5.58 -41.09 -12.80
CA ALA A 405 -4.93 -41.88 -13.85
C ALA A 405 -3.83 -41.09 -14.57
N LEU A 406 -3.88 -39.74 -14.53
CA LEU A 406 -2.92 -38.86 -15.19
C LEU A 406 -1.47 -39.19 -14.81
N ALA A 407 -1.24 -39.47 -13.52
CA ALA A 407 0.08 -39.80 -13.00
C ALA A 407 0.70 -41.00 -13.74
N THR A 408 -0.09 -42.07 -13.92
CA THR A 408 0.33 -43.30 -14.60
C THR A 408 0.61 -43.04 -16.09
N CYS A 409 -0.25 -42.27 -16.76
CA CYS A 409 -0.05 -41.94 -18.17
C CYS A 409 1.25 -41.15 -18.43
N LEU A 410 1.70 -40.37 -17.44
CA LEU A 410 2.91 -39.56 -17.54
C LEU A 410 4.19 -40.28 -17.07
N GLU A 411 4.11 -41.53 -16.57
CA GLU A 411 5.28 -42.31 -16.11
C GLU A 411 6.22 -42.67 -17.25
N ALA A 412 5.68 -42.95 -18.44
CA ALA A 412 6.46 -43.34 -19.61
C ALA A 412 7.25 -42.18 -20.25
N GLY A 413 7.08 -40.94 -19.77
CA GLY A 413 7.74 -39.75 -20.31
C GLY A 413 7.31 -39.43 -21.74
N PRO A 414 6.01 -39.12 -21.98
CA PRO A 414 5.54 -38.74 -23.32
C PRO A 414 6.23 -37.47 -23.83
N ASP A 415 6.23 -37.27 -25.16
CA ASP A 415 6.81 -36.09 -25.81
C ASP A 415 5.98 -34.81 -25.52
N LEU A 416 4.69 -34.95 -25.16
CA LEU A 416 3.79 -33.82 -24.93
C LEU A 416 2.62 -34.20 -23.99
N LEU A 417 2.23 -33.29 -23.09
CA LEU A 417 0.93 -33.30 -22.41
C LEU A 417 0.03 -32.22 -23.01
N ILE A 418 -1.17 -32.59 -23.45
CA ILE A 418 -2.25 -31.69 -23.86
C ILE A 418 -3.33 -31.73 -22.77
N LEU A 419 -3.63 -30.58 -22.18
CA LEU A 419 -4.46 -30.48 -20.98
C LEU A 419 -5.45 -29.32 -21.11
N SER A 420 -6.63 -29.46 -20.51
CA SER A 420 -7.56 -28.36 -20.28
C SER A 420 -8.05 -28.35 -18.83
N GLN A 421 -8.95 -27.44 -18.51
CA GLN A 421 -9.50 -27.22 -17.17
C GLN A 421 -10.83 -27.93 -16.93
N TYR A 422 -11.22 -28.89 -17.79
CA TYR A 422 -12.49 -29.58 -17.64
C TYR A 422 -12.44 -30.58 -16.48
N PRO A 423 -13.22 -30.39 -15.39
CA PRO A 423 -13.23 -31.33 -14.28
C PRO A 423 -14.24 -32.46 -14.53
N ASN A 424 -13.89 -33.66 -14.13
CA ASN A 424 -14.83 -34.77 -13.94
C ASN A 424 -15.55 -34.65 -12.60
N ALA A 425 -16.59 -35.47 -12.42
CA ALA A 425 -17.25 -35.58 -11.13
C ALA A 425 -16.27 -36.10 -10.06
N GLY A 426 -16.02 -35.28 -9.03
CA GLY A 426 -15.11 -35.63 -7.94
C GLY A 426 -13.62 -35.37 -8.24
N THR A 427 -13.31 -34.64 -9.31
CA THR A 427 -11.96 -34.16 -9.59
C THR A 427 -11.35 -33.45 -8.38
N ASP A 428 -10.09 -33.77 -8.08
CA ASP A 428 -9.24 -33.06 -7.12
C ASP A 428 -8.23 -32.17 -7.89
N PRO A 429 -8.50 -30.84 -7.99
CA PRO A 429 -7.63 -29.91 -8.69
C PRO A 429 -6.18 -29.89 -8.18
N ALA A 430 -5.99 -30.01 -6.87
CA ALA A 430 -4.68 -29.92 -6.25
C ALA A 430 -3.83 -31.17 -6.58
N ALA A 431 -4.44 -32.35 -6.57
CA ALA A 431 -3.78 -33.59 -6.96
C ALA A 431 -3.32 -33.54 -8.43
N ILE A 432 -4.17 -33.06 -9.34
CA ILE A 432 -3.82 -32.92 -10.76
C ILE A 432 -2.70 -31.89 -10.95
N ALA A 433 -2.79 -30.72 -10.31
CA ALA A 433 -1.76 -29.70 -10.39
C ALA A 433 -0.40 -30.21 -9.89
N ALA A 434 -0.38 -31.03 -8.83
CA ALA A 434 0.83 -31.69 -8.34
C ALA A 434 1.43 -32.68 -9.37
N VAL A 435 0.58 -33.47 -10.04
CA VAL A 435 1.02 -34.40 -11.10
C VAL A 435 1.59 -33.65 -12.31
N VAL A 436 0.93 -32.58 -12.75
CA VAL A 436 1.40 -31.72 -13.86
C VAL A 436 2.73 -31.06 -13.48
N THR A 437 2.84 -30.54 -12.26
CA THR A 437 4.10 -29.97 -11.74
C THR A 437 5.24 -30.98 -11.80
N ALA A 438 5.01 -32.21 -11.31
CA ALA A 438 6.01 -33.26 -11.33
C ALA A 438 6.41 -33.67 -12.77
N ALA A 439 5.45 -33.67 -13.70
CA ALA A 439 5.71 -33.95 -15.11
C ALA A 439 6.57 -32.86 -15.76
N MET A 440 6.26 -31.59 -15.53
CA MET A 440 7.07 -30.46 -16.01
C MET A 440 8.48 -30.48 -15.38
N GLN A 441 8.63 -30.83 -14.11
CA GLN A 441 9.94 -31.01 -13.48
C GLN A 441 10.77 -32.15 -14.12
N ARG A 442 10.12 -33.16 -14.71
CA ARG A 442 10.76 -34.20 -15.52
C ARG A 442 11.05 -33.76 -16.97
N GLY A 443 10.71 -32.52 -17.33
CA GLY A 443 10.91 -31.96 -18.67
C GLY A 443 9.78 -32.27 -19.65
N ILE A 444 8.64 -32.81 -19.22
CA ILE A 444 7.49 -33.05 -20.12
C ILE A 444 6.83 -31.70 -20.43
N PRO A 445 6.75 -31.30 -21.72
CA PRO A 445 6.16 -30.03 -22.10
C PRO A 445 4.63 -30.07 -22.09
N VAL A 446 3.99 -28.91 -21.93
CA VAL A 446 2.53 -28.80 -21.77
C VAL A 446 1.90 -27.85 -22.78
N LEU A 447 0.92 -28.34 -23.53
CA LEU A 447 -0.03 -27.52 -24.28
C LEU A 447 -1.32 -27.41 -23.46
N TYR A 448 -1.54 -26.25 -22.84
CA TYR A 448 -2.78 -25.96 -22.14
C TYR A 448 -3.77 -25.27 -23.10
N LEU A 449 -4.95 -25.86 -23.25
CA LEU A 449 -6.05 -25.34 -24.08
C LEU A 449 -7.19 -24.95 -23.16
N HIS A 450 -7.43 -23.67 -22.97
CA HIS A 450 -8.50 -23.23 -22.09
C HIS A 450 -9.89 -23.62 -22.63
N LEU A 451 -10.82 -24.00 -21.75
CA LEU A 451 -12.11 -24.60 -22.13
C LEU A 451 -13.06 -23.56 -22.75
N ASP A 452 -13.45 -22.55 -21.99
CA ASP A 452 -14.47 -21.56 -22.34
C ASP A 452 -14.06 -20.14 -21.88
N GLY A 453 -15.01 -19.25 -21.59
CA GLY A 453 -14.70 -17.92 -21.08
C GLY A 453 -14.32 -17.89 -19.59
N ASP A 454 -14.71 -18.91 -18.82
CA ASP A 454 -14.74 -18.90 -17.36
C ASP A 454 -13.58 -19.66 -16.73
N MET A 455 -13.39 -19.50 -15.41
CA MET A 455 -12.37 -20.22 -14.65
C MET A 455 -12.99 -21.34 -13.82
N THR A 456 -12.53 -22.58 -14.00
CA THR A 456 -12.92 -23.70 -13.13
C THR A 456 -11.99 -23.81 -11.92
N ALA A 457 -12.36 -24.63 -10.92
CA ALA A 457 -11.45 -24.95 -9.81
C ALA A 457 -10.14 -25.61 -10.31
N LEU A 458 -10.22 -26.42 -11.37
CA LEU A 458 -9.04 -27.00 -12.02
C LEU A 458 -8.21 -25.93 -12.74
N GLY A 459 -8.84 -25.00 -13.46
CA GLY A 459 -8.15 -23.86 -14.08
C GLY A 459 -7.39 -23.00 -13.08
N ASN A 460 -8.02 -22.71 -11.93
CA ASN A 460 -7.39 -21.99 -10.81
C ASN A 460 -6.17 -22.72 -10.23
N ALA A 461 -6.14 -24.05 -10.28
CA ALA A 461 -4.98 -24.84 -9.83
C ALA A 461 -3.88 -24.96 -10.90
N LEU A 462 -4.22 -24.90 -12.20
CA LEU A 462 -3.30 -25.12 -13.31
C LEU A 462 -2.61 -23.84 -13.81
N LEU A 463 -3.33 -22.74 -14.01
CA LEU A 463 -2.73 -21.50 -14.55
C LEU A 463 -1.52 -20.98 -13.74
N PRO A 464 -1.51 -21.05 -12.39
CA PRO A 464 -0.35 -20.66 -11.59
C PRO A 464 0.91 -21.49 -11.85
N LEU A 465 0.80 -22.73 -12.36
CA LEU A 465 1.95 -23.55 -12.73
C LEU A 465 2.72 -22.96 -13.92
N PHE A 466 2.01 -22.22 -14.77
CA PHE A 466 2.55 -21.56 -15.96
C PHE A 466 2.92 -20.10 -15.72
N ASN A 467 2.76 -19.58 -14.49
CA ASN A 467 2.89 -18.16 -14.17
C ASN A 467 2.02 -17.28 -15.10
N VAL A 468 0.80 -17.74 -15.40
CA VAL A 468 -0.19 -17.03 -16.22
C VAL A 468 -1.36 -16.61 -15.35
N SER A 469 -1.80 -15.37 -15.50
CA SER A 469 -2.99 -14.85 -14.84
C SER A 469 -4.18 -14.81 -15.79
N TYR A 470 -5.36 -15.09 -15.26
CA TYR A 470 -6.62 -14.86 -15.97
C TYR A 470 -7.04 -13.40 -15.84
N LEU A 471 -7.37 -12.75 -16.97
CA LEU A 471 -7.84 -11.37 -17.01
C LEU A 471 -9.36 -11.25 -17.08
N GLY A 472 -10.03 -12.24 -17.67
CA GLY A 472 -11.47 -12.19 -17.86
C GLY A 472 -11.94 -12.91 -19.11
N ASP A 473 -13.25 -12.99 -19.18
CA ASP A 473 -13.99 -13.65 -20.25
C ASP A 473 -14.01 -12.76 -21.52
N ASN A 474 -13.79 -13.36 -22.68
CA ASN A 474 -13.92 -12.71 -23.97
C ASN A 474 -15.39 -12.47 -24.39
N TYR A 475 -16.39 -12.87 -23.61
CA TYR A 475 -17.81 -12.75 -23.92
C TYR A 475 -18.26 -11.36 -24.35
N TRP A 476 -17.84 -10.34 -23.58
CA TRP A 476 -18.22 -8.94 -23.81
C TRP A 476 -17.34 -8.20 -24.81
N HIS A 477 -16.25 -8.82 -25.27
CA HIS A 477 -15.27 -8.17 -26.14
C HIS A 477 -15.18 -8.80 -27.52
N ARG A 478 -15.40 -10.12 -27.63
CA ARG A 478 -15.35 -10.91 -28.86
C ARG A 478 -14.05 -10.66 -29.65
N LEU A 479 -12.93 -10.57 -28.95
CA LEU A 479 -11.62 -10.30 -29.52
C LEU A 479 -11.13 -11.50 -30.31
N LEU A 480 -10.36 -11.25 -31.37
CA LEU A 480 -9.84 -12.26 -32.28
C LEU A 480 -8.49 -11.83 -32.87
N LEU A 481 -7.83 -12.77 -33.56
CA LEU A 481 -6.69 -12.48 -34.44
C LEU A 481 -7.19 -12.31 -35.87
N SER A 482 -6.81 -11.20 -36.50
CA SER A 482 -7.11 -10.91 -37.91
C SER A 482 -5.86 -10.35 -38.58
N GLY A 483 -5.29 -11.10 -39.51
CA GLY A 483 -4.02 -10.79 -40.15
C GLY A 483 -2.91 -10.50 -39.14
N PHE A 484 -2.85 -11.23 -38.02
CA PHE A 484 -1.91 -10.95 -36.93
C PHE A 484 -0.47 -11.16 -37.39
N ASP A 485 0.33 -10.10 -37.31
CA ASP A 485 1.75 -10.08 -37.66
C ASP A 485 2.62 -9.99 -36.40
N ALA A 486 3.22 -11.12 -36.04
CA ALA A 486 4.10 -11.22 -34.88
C ALA A 486 5.41 -10.44 -35.01
N THR A 487 5.80 -10.00 -36.22
CA THR A 487 6.99 -9.16 -36.44
C THR A 487 6.71 -7.69 -36.18
N SER A 488 5.48 -7.24 -36.45
CA SER A 488 4.99 -5.93 -36.00
C SER A 488 4.68 -5.91 -34.49
N ALA A 489 4.32 -7.06 -33.92
CA ALA A 489 4.17 -7.30 -32.49
C ALA A 489 5.46 -7.77 -31.79
N ALA A 490 6.60 -7.75 -32.50
CA ALA A 490 7.90 -8.13 -31.94
C ALA A 490 8.50 -6.98 -31.12
N ALA A 491 9.02 -7.33 -29.94
CA ALA A 491 9.92 -6.51 -29.11
C ALA A 491 9.36 -5.25 -28.41
N ALA A 492 8.06 -4.93 -28.50
CA ALA A 492 7.51 -3.86 -27.68
C ALA A 492 7.43 -4.32 -26.21
N MET A 493 8.27 -3.73 -25.36
CA MET A 493 8.15 -3.87 -23.91
C MET A 493 6.72 -3.48 -23.48
N PRO A 494 6.05 -4.27 -22.63
CA PRO A 494 4.73 -3.91 -22.11
C PRO A 494 4.75 -2.53 -21.47
N ASP A 495 3.69 -1.73 -21.65
CA ASP A 495 3.69 -0.33 -21.22
C ASP A 495 3.86 -0.17 -19.70
N ASN A 496 3.30 -1.09 -18.91
CA ASN A 496 3.52 -1.13 -17.47
C ASN A 496 5.00 -1.35 -17.11
N ILE A 497 5.72 -2.21 -17.86
CA ILE A 497 7.15 -2.43 -17.64
C ILE A 497 7.98 -1.24 -18.13
N ARG A 498 7.56 -0.58 -19.22
CA ARG A 498 8.18 0.66 -19.69
C ARG A 498 8.06 1.76 -18.64
N ALA A 499 6.89 1.92 -18.03
CA ALA A 499 6.68 2.88 -16.95
C ALA A 499 7.54 2.57 -15.72
N ILE A 500 7.69 1.29 -15.35
CA ILE A 500 8.65 0.87 -14.29
C ILE A 500 10.07 1.24 -14.70
N GLN A 501 10.48 0.96 -15.95
CA GLN A 501 11.82 1.31 -16.43
C GLN A 501 12.07 2.81 -16.34
N THR A 502 11.13 3.66 -16.75
CA THR A 502 11.21 5.12 -16.64
C THR A 502 11.42 5.55 -15.18
N LEU A 503 10.58 5.06 -14.26
CA LEU A 503 10.70 5.36 -12.83
C LEU A 503 12.07 4.96 -12.27
N LEU A 504 12.57 3.76 -12.59
CA LEU A 504 13.88 3.29 -12.12
C LEU A 504 15.03 4.10 -12.74
N GLN A 505 14.88 4.60 -13.98
CA GLN A 505 15.86 5.48 -14.61
C GLN A 505 15.94 6.83 -13.89
N HIS A 506 14.81 7.41 -13.50
CA HIS A 506 14.80 8.63 -12.68
C HIS A 506 15.42 8.40 -11.30
N PHE A 507 15.14 7.28 -10.63
CA PHE A 507 15.82 6.94 -9.38
C PHE A 507 17.34 6.80 -9.52
N ARG A 508 17.80 6.29 -10.67
CA ARG A 508 19.23 6.14 -10.99
C ARG A 508 19.88 7.49 -11.25
N ALA A 509 19.18 8.38 -11.94
CA ALA A 509 19.66 9.72 -12.26
C ALA A 509 19.58 10.67 -11.05
N GLY A 510 18.64 10.43 -10.13
CA GLY A 510 18.36 11.32 -9.00
C GLY A 510 17.83 12.69 -9.45
N ASP A 511 17.00 12.70 -10.49
CA ASP A 511 16.66 13.91 -11.26
C ASP A 511 15.17 14.28 -11.22
N TYR A 512 14.38 13.71 -10.30
CA TYR A 512 13.01 14.20 -10.09
C TYR A 512 13.02 15.68 -9.69
N ALA A 513 12.22 16.47 -10.40
CA ALA A 513 12.04 17.90 -10.18
C ALA A 513 10.64 18.32 -10.69
N PHE A 514 9.66 18.41 -9.78
CA PHE A 514 8.27 18.71 -10.15
C PHE A 514 7.89 20.17 -9.86
N ASP A 515 7.05 20.74 -10.73
CA ASP A 515 6.43 22.04 -10.46
C ASP A 515 5.13 21.85 -9.66
N TRP A 516 5.28 21.81 -8.34
CA TRP A 516 4.16 21.66 -7.39
C TRP A 516 3.18 22.84 -7.39
N SER A 517 3.49 23.96 -8.05
CA SER A 517 2.55 25.08 -8.18
C SER A 517 1.33 24.73 -9.06
N ALA A 518 1.43 23.66 -9.85
CA ALA A 518 0.33 23.13 -10.64
C ALA A 518 -0.73 22.38 -9.80
N CYS A 519 -0.44 22.03 -8.53
CA CYS A 519 -1.43 21.41 -7.65
C CYS A 519 -2.54 22.39 -7.25
N LYS A 520 -3.78 21.90 -7.15
CA LYS A 520 -4.93 22.63 -6.59
C LYS A 520 -5.34 22.00 -5.26
N GLY A 521 -4.76 22.52 -4.17
CA GLY A 521 -4.89 21.88 -2.86
C GLY A 521 -4.17 20.52 -2.87
N GLU A 522 -4.90 19.45 -2.60
CA GLU A 522 -4.40 18.07 -2.65
C GLU A 522 -4.48 17.42 -4.04
N ASP A 523 -5.15 18.07 -5.01
CA ASP A 523 -5.19 17.58 -6.39
C ASP A 523 -3.92 17.97 -7.14
N CYS A 524 -3.02 17.00 -7.34
CA CYS A 524 -1.79 17.17 -8.11
C CYS A 524 -1.84 16.50 -9.49
N SER A 525 -3.03 16.14 -10.01
CA SER A 525 -3.17 15.50 -11.33
C SER A 525 -2.69 16.35 -12.51
N ALA A 526 -2.60 17.67 -12.32
CA ALA A 526 -2.14 18.62 -13.34
C ALA A 526 -0.62 18.86 -13.32
N VAL A 527 0.13 18.27 -12.39
CA VAL A 527 1.59 18.44 -12.31
C VAL A 527 2.24 17.74 -13.51
N PRO A 528 2.96 18.48 -14.39
CA PRO A 528 3.63 17.89 -15.53
C PRO A 528 4.64 16.82 -15.09
N GLY A 529 4.69 15.70 -15.82
CA GLY A 529 5.62 14.60 -15.55
C GLY A 529 5.20 13.66 -14.42
N LEU A 530 4.50 14.13 -13.38
CA LEU A 530 4.19 13.32 -12.17
C LEU A 530 3.53 11.97 -12.50
N ASP A 531 2.55 11.97 -13.40
CA ASP A 531 1.88 10.73 -13.80
C ASP A 531 2.80 9.83 -14.65
N THR A 532 3.35 10.37 -15.73
CA THR A 532 4.09 9.62 -16.76
C THR A 532 5.50 9.19 -16.33
N GLU A 533 6.13 9.94 -15.43
CA GLU A 533 7.51 9.73 -14.98
C GLU A 533 7.58 8.98 -13.64
N PHE A 534 6.49 8.98 -12.86
CA PHE A 534 6.43 8.31 -11.55
C PHE A 534 5.16 7.47 -11.36
N ALA A 535 3.97 8.07 -11.34
CA ALA A 535 2.76 7.42 -10.82
C ALA A 535 2.36 6.15 -11.60
N GLN A 536 2.48 6.17 -12.93
CA GLN A 536 2.22 4.99 -13.77
C GLN A 536 3.19 3.83 -13.45
N GLY A 537 4.47 4.13 -13.23
CA GLY A 537 5.49 3.14 -12.89
C GLY A 537 5.27 2.56 -11.49
N ALA A 538 5.05 3.41 -10.50
CA ALA A 538 4.78 3.00 -9.12
C ALA A 538 3.47 2.19 -9.03
N GLY A 539 2.41 2.64 -9.70
CA GLY A 539 1.14 1.92 -9.81
C GLY A 539 1.28 0.56 -10.48
N ALA A 540 2.12 0.46 -11.52
CA ALA A 540 2.44 -0.81 -12.16
C ALA A 540 3.16 -1.79 -11.22
N VAL A 541 4.12 -1.33 -10.41
CA VAL A 541 4.77 -2.15 -9.37
C VAL A 541 3.73 -2.66 -8.37
N ARG A 542 2.91 -1.77 -7.82
CA ARG A 542 1.89 -2.13 -6.84
C ARG A 542 0.89 -3.15 -7.38
N SER A 543 0.42 -2.96 -8.61
CA SER A 543 -0.52 -3.89 -9.26
C SER A 543 0.12 -5.27 -9.45
N MET A 544 1.37 -5.30 -9.91
CA MET A 544 2.12 -6.54 -10.13
C MET A 544 2.32 -7.32 -8.82
N LEU A 545 2.81 -6.66 -7.77
CA LEU A 545 3.09 -7.29 -6.49
C LEU A 545 1.80 -7.66 -5.74
N GLY A 546 0.80 -6.78 -5.73
CA GLY A 546 -0.49 -7.05 -5.10
C GLY A 546 -1.25 -8.23 -5.73
N SER A 547 -1.09 -8.44 -7.03
CA SER A 547 -1.63 -9.62 -7.72
C SER A 547 -0.95 -10.91 -7.25
N LEU A 548 0.38 -10.90 -7.09
CA LEU A 548 1.13 -12.04 -6.57
C LEU A 548 0.82 -12.34 -5.10
N ASP A 549 0.65 -11.30 -4.27
CA ASP A 549 0.24 -11.45 -2.87
C ASP A 549 -1.14 -12.10 -2.75
N SER A 550 -2.10 -11.61 -3.54
CA SER A 550 -3.48 -12.13 -3.57
C SER A 550 -3.54 -13.58 -4.08
N ALA A 551 -2.61 -13.95 -4.97
CA ALA A 551 -2.46 -15.30 -5.49
C ALA A 551 -1.67 -16.25 -4.57
N GLY A 552 -1.20 -15.79 -3.41
CA GLY A 552 -0.48 -16.64 -2.46
C GLY A 552 0.94 -17.02 -2.89
N VAL A 553 1.56 -16.27 -3.81
CA VAL A 553 2.89 -16.61 -4.34
C VAL A 553 3.95 -16.33 -3.27
N ARG A 554 4.65 -17.34 -2.77
CA ARG A 554 5.82 -17.15 -1.89
C ARG A 554 7.04 -16.74 -2.72
N LEU A 555 7.12 -15.47 -3.09
CA LEU A 555 7.99 -14.95 -4.15
C LEU A 555 9.45 -15.44 -4.07
N PHE A 556 10.06 -15.37 -2.91
CA PHE A 556 11.47 -15.71 -2.71
C PHE A 556 11.74 -17.20 -2.56
N GLU A 557 10.70 -18.03 -2.40
CA GLU A 557 10.81 -19.49 -2.42
C GLU A 557 10.65 -20.07 -3.83
N ARG A 558 10.35 -19.23 -4.82
CA ARG A 558 10.21 -19.63 -6.23
C ARG A 558 11.49 -19.36 -7.01
N THR A 559 11.80 -20.23 -7.97
CA THR A 559 12.75 -19.93 -9.04
C THR A 559 12.19 -18.82 -9.94
N GLY A 560 13.08 -18.03 -10.55
CA GLY A 560 12.67 -16.90 -11.40
C GLY A 560 12.19 -15.68 -10.61
N PHE A 561 11.23 -14.95 -11.18
CA PHE A 561 10.64 -13.69 -10.68
C PHE A 561 11.68 -12.62 -10.32
N ARG A 562 12.79 -12.59 -11.07
CA ARG A 562 13.95 -11.76 -10.72
C ARG A 562 13.60 -10.29 -10.61
N LEU A 563 12.85 -9.74 -11.56
CA LEU A 563 12.46 -8.32 -11.53
C LEU A 563 11.60 -8.02 -10.30
N GLN A 564 10.61 -8.86 -10.01
CA GLN A 564 9.68 -8.69 -8.89
C GLN A 564 10.43 -8.70 -7.56
N LYS A 565 11.34 -9.66 -7.37
CA LYS A 565 12.21 -9.73 -6.18
C LYS A 565 13.08 -8.49 -6.04
N LEU A 566 13.69 -8.01 -7.13
CA LEU A 566 14.52 -6.80 -7.11
C LEU A 566 13.71 -5.55 -6.73
N LEU A 567 12.47 -5.41 -7.23
CA LEU A 567 11.58 -4.30 -6.88
C LEU A 567 11.21 -4.32 -5.38
N VAL A 568 10.90 -5.49 -4.84
CA VAL A 568 10.60 -5.67 -3.40
C VAL A 568 11.82 -5.32 -2.55
N LEU A 569 13.00 -5.83 -2.90
CA LEU A 569 14.24 -5.56 -2.16
C LEU A 569 14.65 -4.08 -2.26
N LEU A 570 14.46 -3.45 -3.42
CA LEU A 570 14.72 -2.01 -3.60
C LEU A 570 13.80 -1.17 -2.69
N GLY A 571 12.50 -1.51 -2.62
CA GLY A 571 11.57 -0.89 -1.69
C GLY A 571 12.00 -1.07 -0.23
N GLN A 572 12.42 -2.29 0.15
CA GLN A 572 12.95 -2.56 1.49
C GLN A 572 14.23 -1.76 1.79
N GLY A 573 15.09 -1.53 0.80
CA GLY A 573 16.27 -0.68 0.92
C GLY A 573 15.90 0.77 1.22
N TYR A 574 15.00 1.35 0.43
CA TYR A 574 14.52 2.73 0.61
C TYR A 574 13.73 2.94 1.91
N ALA A 575 12.99 1.92 2.39
CA ALA A 575 12.21 2.00 3.64
C ALA A 575 13.07 2.37 4.86
N ARG A 576 14.38 2.08 4.83
CA ARG A 576 15.32 2.39 5.92
C ARG A 576 15.59 3.89 6.09
N ARG A 577 15.25 4.71 5.11
CA ARG A 577 15.50 6.17 5.10
C ARG A 577 14.21 6.99 5.13
N VAL A 578 13.06 6.33 5.22
CA VAL A 578 11.76 7.01 5.32
C VAL A 578 11.64 7.63 6.70
N HIS A 579 11.33 8.93 6.72
CA HIS A 579 11.04 9.69 7.92
C HIS A 579 9.83 10.59 7.67
N PHE A 580 8.81 10.46 8.52
CA PHE A 580 7.60 11.28 8.44
C PHE A 580 7.65 12.41 9.49
N PRO A 581 6.97 13.56 9.24
CA PRO A 581 6.20 13.89 8.04
C PRO A 581 7.11 14.34 6.87
N MET A 582 6.61 14.13 5.65
CA MET A 582 7.17 14.68 4.43
C MET A 582 6.18 15.65 3.77
N ASP A 583 6.70 16.55 2.96
CA ASP A 583 5.94 17.56 2.23
C ASP A 583 6.48 17.69 0.82
N LYS A 584 5.60 17.65 -0.18
CA LYS A 584 5.97 17.70 -1.59
C LYS A 584 6.80 18.93 -1.97
N VAL A 585 6.71 20.04 -1.24
CA VAL A 585 7.43 21.29 -1.58
C VAL A 585 8.75 21.41 -0.84
N THR A 586 8.80 20.98 0.43
CA THR A 586 9.97 21.19 1.30
C THR A 586 10.86 19.96 1.47
N THR A 587 10.35 18.77 1.16
CA THR A 587 11.16 17.55 1.07
C THR A 587 11.79 17.45 -0.32
N ASP A 588 13.02 16.95 -0.40
CA ASP A 588 13.65 16.65 -1.70
C ASP A 588 12.76 15.70 -2.52
N ASP A 589 12.51 16.04 -3.79
CA ASP A 589 11.60 15.29 -4.66
C ASP A 589 12.02 13.83 -4.80
N ASN A 590 13.33 13.54 -4.88
CA ASN A 590 13.81 12.16 -4.98
C ASN A 590 13.57 11.38 -3.68
N ALA A 591 13.79 12.00 -2.52
CA ALA A 591 13.46 11.40 -1.23
C ALA A 591 11.94 11.14 -1.11
N PHE A 592 11.11 12.10 -1.48
CA PHE A 592 9.65 11.98 -1.46
C PHE A 592 9.16 10.86 -2.39
N MET A 593 9.65 10.81 -3.64
CA MET A 593 9.27 9.76 -4.60
C MET A 593 9.79 8.38 -4.20
N ARG A 594 10.99 8.27 -3.60
CA ARG A 594 11.48 6.99 -3.06
C ARG A 594 10.60 6.51 -1.91
N SER A 595 10.19 7.38 -1.00
CA SER A 595 9.25 7.04 0.08
C SER A 595 7.90 6.55 -0.49
N LEU A 596 7.34 7.25 -1.48
CA LEU A 596 6.12 6.77 -2.14
C LEU A 596 6.34 5.42 -2.85
N PHE A 597 7.50 5.17 -3.45
CA PHE A 597 7.80 3.87 -4.04
C PHE A 597 7.85 2.74 -3.00
N VAL A 598 8.34 3.00 -1.77
CA VAL A 598 8.28 2.03 -0.66
C VAL A 598 6.84 1.56 -0.45
N ASP A 599 5.89 2.50 -0.40
CA ASP A 599 4.47 2.18 -0.21
C ASP A 599 3.94 1.29 -1.34
N HIS A 600 4.40 1.49 -2.58
CA HIS A 600 3.97 0.73 -3.76
C HIS A 600 4.68 -0.62 -3.90
N ALA A 601 5.85 -0.79 -3.29
CA ALA A 601 6.69 -1.99 -3.40
C ALA A 601 6.51 -2.97 -2.22
N ALA A 602 5.62 -2.66 -1.28
CA ALA A 602 5.32 -3.53 -0.14
C ALA A 602 4.78 -4.90 -0.59
N TYR A 603 5.31 -5.97 0.00
CA TYR A 603 4.97 -7.36 -0.35
C TYR A 603 4.90 -8.24 0.90
N TYR A 604 3.87 -9.08 1.00
CA TYR A 604 3.49 -9.75 2.25
C TYR A 604 3.75 -11.26 2.26
N GLN A 605 3.69 -11.95 1.12
CA GLN A 605 3.92 -13.41 1.02
C GLN A 605 5.41 -13.77 1.13
N ARG A 606 5.98 -13.52 2.31
CA ARG A 606 7.40 -13.57 2.64
C ARG A 606 7.66 -14.36 3.93
N ALA A 607 8.79 -15.06 3.97
CA ALA A 607 9.20 -15.79 5.18
C ALA A 607 9.64 -14.85 6.32
N GLY A 608 10.05 -13.62 5.98
CA GLY A 608 10.33 -12.53 6.93
C GLY A 608 10.50 -11.21 6.19
N ASN A 609 10.28 -10.09 6.87
CA ASN A 609 10.48 -8.75 6.29
C ASN A 609 11.11 -7.83 7.33
N VAL A 610 11.90 -6.86 6.88
CA VAL A 610 12.38 -5.80 7.77
C VAL A 610 11.19 -4.89 8.09
N PRO A 611 10.88 -4.64 9.38
CA PRO A 611 9.83 -3.70 9.73
C PRO A 611 10.19 -2.31 9.20
N GLN A 612 9.20 -1.58 8.69
CA GLN A 612 9.44 -0.18 8.33
C GLN A 612 9.74 0.61 9.61
N ALA A 613 10.88 1.31 9.62
CA ALA A 613 11.39 1.95 10.83
C ALA A 613 10.48 3.07 11.34
N ASP A 614 9.92 3.87 10.43
CA ASP A 614 9.03 4.98 10.75
C ASP A 614 7.66 4.80 10.08
N LEU A 615 6.62 4.63 10.91
CA LEU A 615 5.22 4.56 10.47
C LEU A 615 4.48 5.88 10.70
N GLY A 616 5.18 6.92 11.13
CA GLY A 616 4.66 8.26 11.37
C GLY A 616 3.49 8.27 12.36
N ASN A 617 2.38 8.91 11.99
CA ASN A 617 1.21 9.01 12.86
C ASN A 617 0.27 7.79 12.81
N PHE A 618 0.64 6.70 12.09
CA PHE A 618 -0.13 5.46 12.10
C PHE A 618 0.14 4.60 13.35
N GLY A 619 1.38 4.52 13.81
CA GLY A 619 1.76 3.67 14.96
C GLY A 619 3.27 3.55 15.15
N ARG A 620 3.68 2.71 16.10
CA ARG A 620 5.08 2.37 16.36
C ARG A 620 5.54 1.18 15.51
N SER A 621 6.83 1.10 15.22
CA SER A 621 7.45 -0.03 14.53
C SER A 621 8.05 -1.07 15.48
N ASP A 622 8.44 -0.65 16.69
CA ASP A 622 9.07 -1.51 17.70
C ASP A 622 8.05 -2.09 18.69
N PHE A 623 7.90 -3.42 18.62
CA PHE A 623 7.13 -4.23 19.55
C PHE A 623 7.97 -5.31 20.22
N SER A 624 9.28 -5.11 20.34
CA SER A 624 10.21 -6.09 20.93
C SER A 624 9.90 -6.47 22.39
N HIS A 625 9.14 -5.64 23.10
CA HIS A 625 8.63 -5.91 24.45
C HIS A 625 7.43 -6.87 24.47
N ILE A 626 6.78 -7.11 23.32
CA ILE A 626 5.66 -8.04 23.17
C ILE A 626 6.18 -9.43 22.88
N THR A 627 5.75 -10.41 23.68
CA THR A 627 5.97 -11.83 23.38
C THR A 627 4.86 -12.32 22.46
N PRO A 628 5.17 -12.80 21.23
CA PRO A 628 4.15 -13.31 20.33
C PRO A 628 3.44 -14.54 20.89
N VAL A 629 2.15 -14.69 20.59
CA VAL A 629 1.30 -15.79 21.04
C VAL A 629 0.66 -16.54 19.87
N SER A 630 0.12 -17.73 20.16
CA SER A 630 -0.76 -18.48 19.26
C SER A 630 -2.17 -18.55 19.85
N LYS A 631 -3.19 -18.33 19.02
CA LYS A 631 -4.60 -18.23 19.43
C LYS A 631 -5.51 -18.94 18.44
N THR A 632 -6.45 -19.73 18.95
CA THR A 632 -7.58 -20.23 18.15
C THR A 632 -8.75 -19.27 18.29
N VAL A 633 -9.18 -18.71 17.18
CA VAL A 633 -10.28 -17.74 17.09
C VAL A 633 -11.49 -18.42 16.45
N ASN A 634 -12.65 -18.27 17.08
CA ASN A 634 -13.93 -18.71 16.55
C ASN A 634 -14.72 -17.49 16.07
N LEU A 635 -15.07 -17.49 14.78
CA LEU A 635 -15.81 -16.44 14.12
C LEU A 635 -17.14 -16.99 13.60
N GLU A 636 -18.12 -16.10 13.52
CA GLU A 636 -19.34 -16.33 12.75
C GLU A 636 -19.22 -15.48 11.50
N SER A 637 -19.31 -16.12 10.34
CA SER A 637 -19.06 -15.46 9.06
C SER A 637 -20.12 -14.39 8.80
N LYS A 638 -19.69 -13.24 8.30
CA LYS A 638 -20.57 -12.17 7.80
C LYS A 638 -19.93 -11.55 6.57
N VAL A 639 -20.72 -11.28 5.53
CA VAL A 639 -20.25 -10.63 4.30
C VAL A 639 -19.57 -9.30 4.61
N ASN A 640 -18.59 -8.95 3.77
CA ASN A 640 -17.51 -7.98 4.00
C ASN A 640 -16.39 -8.57 4.84
N PHE A 641 -16.36 -8.36 6.16
CA PHE A 641 -15.35 -8.92 7.05
C PHE A 641 -15.72 -8.80 8.53
N ARG A 642 -14.92 -9.45 9.38
CA ARG A 642 -14.93 -9.35 10.84
C ARG A 642 -13.48 -9.16 11.33
N SER A 643 -13.32 -8.41 12.41
CA SER A 643 -12.09 -8.40 13.19
C SER A 643 -11.78 -9.78 13.77
N VAL A 644 -10.51 -10.21 13.64
CA VAL A 644 -10.04 -11.48 14.20
C VAL A 644 -9.68 -11.33 15.69
N GLY A 645 -9.40 -10.10 16.14
CA GLY A 645 -9.04 -9.82 17.53
C GLY A 645 -7.61 -10.21 17.90
N VAL A 646 -6.70 -10.11 16.92
CA VAL A 646 -5.25 -10.30 17.09
C VAL A 646 -4.49 -9.24 16.29
N TYR A 647 -3.25 -8.97 16.68
CA TYR A 647 -2.40 -7.95 16.09
C TYR A 647 -1.20 -8.58 15.36
N VAL A 648 -1.01 -8.27 14.08
CA VAL A 648 0.18 -8.64 13.32
C VAL A 648 1.33 -7.74 13.75
N LEU A 649 2.41 -8.33 14.27
CA LEU A 649 3.58 -7.56 14.67
C LEU A 649 4.44 -7.20 13.43
N PRO A 650 4.93 -5.95 13.30
CA PRO A 650 5.78 -5.55 12.18
C PRO A 650 7.01 -6.45 12.05
N GLY A 651 7.26 -6.97 10.84
CA GLY A 651 8.42 -7.81 10.53
C GLY A 651 8.39 -9.24 11.10
N VAL A 652 7.37 -9.62 11.88
CA VAL A 652 7.23 -10.95 12.46
C VAL A 652 6.38 -11.84 11.54
N PRO A 653 6.85 -13.05 11.17
CA PRO A 653 6.08 -13.95 10.31
C PRO A 653 4.86 -14.52 11.04
N VAL A 654 3.68 -14.38 10.43
CA VAL A 654 2.40 -14.88 10.93
C VAL A 654 1.97 -16.13 10.16
N SER A 655 1.40 -17.10 10.88
CA SER A 655 0.72 -18.25 10.26
C SER A 655 -0.77 -18.21 10.59
N VAL A 656 -1.62 -18.47 9.60
CA VAL A 656 -3.07 -18.59 9.75
C VAL A 656 -3.50 -19.93 9.18
N THR A 657 -3.95 -20.84 10.04
CA THR A 657 -4.51 -22.14 9.64
C THR A 657 -6.01 -22.12 9.79
N ARG A 658 -6.75 -22.51 8.73
CA ARG A 658 -8.21 -22.67 8.80
C ARG A 658 -8.56 -24.09 9.23
N LEU A 659 -9.29 -24.21 10.34
CA LEU A 659 -9.59 -25.47 11.00
C LEU A 659 -11.03 -25.98 10.76
N ASP A 660 -11.93 -25.12 10.28
CA ASP A 660 -13.31 -25.53 9.92
C ASP A 660 -13.43 -26.02 8.47
N HIS A 661 -14.58 -26.60 8.16
CA HIS A 661 -14.96 -27.07 6.82
C HIS A 661 -16.24 -26.39 6.29
N SER A 662 -16.54 -25.18 6.77
CA SER A 662 -17.73 -24.44 6.35
C SER A 662 -17.65 -24.03 4.88
N ASP A 663 -18.77 -24.07 4.18
CA ASP A 663 -18.86 -23.69 2.76
C ASP A 663 -18.89 -22.16 2.60
N THR A 664 -17.76 -21.52 2.93
CA THR A 664 -17.53 -20.09 2.74
C THR A 664 -16.09 -19.83 2.32
N ALA A 665 -15.90 -18.91 1.38
CA ALA A 665 -14.57 -18.44 1.03
C ALA A 665 -14.08 -17.54 2.16
N VAL A 666 -12.89 -17.84 2.68
CA VAL A 666 -12.24 -17.08 3.74
C VAL A 666 -11.00 -16.40 3.16
N LYS A 667 -10.91 -15.08 3.37
CA LYS A 667 -9.71 -14.31 3.09
C LYS A 667 -9.28 -13.57 4.35
N VAL A 668 -7.99 -13.40 4.56
CA VAL A 668 -7.45 -12.56 5.64
C VAL A 668 -6.69 -11.37 5.06
N PHE A 669 -6.70 -10.25 5.77
CA PHE A 669 -5.93 -9.07 5.44
C PHE A 669 -5.58 -8.29 6.71
N VAL A 670 -4.55 -7.44 6.62
CA VAL A 670 -4.11 -6.59 7.72
C VAL A 670 -4.60 -5.17 7.50
N ASN A 671 -5.10 -4.53 8.56
CA ASN A 671 -5.58 -3.16 8.64
C ASN A 671 -6.85 -2.85 7.82
N THR A 672 -7.46 -1.70 8.13
CA THR A 672 -8.75 -1.26 7.56
C THR A 672 -8.68 0.14 6.95
N GLN A 673 -7.52 0.81 7.02
CA GLN A 673 -7.33 2.17 6.50
C GLN A 673 -7.46 2.19 4.98
N ARG A 674 -8.35 3.06 4.49
CA ARG A 674 -8.46 3.38 3.06
C ARG A 674 -7.24 4.19 2.63
N SER A 675 -6.67 3.88 1.47
CA SER A 675 -5.39 4.48 1.04
C SER A 675 -5.36 6.00 0.94
N THR A 676 -6.53 6.61 0.70
CA THR A 676 -6.74 8.05 0.62
C THR A 676 -6.82 8.74 1.99
N ALA A 677 -6.83 7.97 3.08
CA ALA A 677 -6.64 8.49 4.43
C ALA A 677 -5.19 8.94 4.66
N THR A 678 -4.26 8.63 3.75
CA THR A 678 -2.96 9.31 3.69
C THR A 678 -3.11 10.49 2.74
N HIS A 679 -2.85 11.71 3.23
CA HIS A 679 -2.98 12.94 2.45
C HIS A 679 -1.61 13.35 1.90
N GLU A 680 -0.96 12.49 1.09
CA GLU A 680 0.43 12.72 0.69
C GLU A 680 0.65 14.06 -0.03
N TRP A 681 -0.40 14.59 -0.67
CA TRP A 681 -0.35 15.86 -1.40
C TRP A 681 -0.74 17.08 -0.54
N ALA A 682 -1.23 16.91 0.69
CA ALA A 682 -1.48 18.04 1.59
C ALA A 682 -0.17 18.65 2.12
N ALA A 683 -0.23 19.90 2.60
CA ALA A 683 0.93 20.55 3.20
C ALA A 683 1.37 19.78 4.47
N ASN A 684 2.61 19.27 4.49
CA ASN A 684 3.10 18.30 5.50
C ASN A 684 2.16 17.10 5.71
N GLY A 685 1.43 16.70 4.67
CA GLY A 685 0.36 15.71 4.76
C GLY A 685 0.80 14.26 4.60
N TYR A 686 1.99 14.03 4.03
CA TYR A 686 2.54 12.69 3.93
C TYR A 686 3.14 12.29 5.28
N THR A 687 2.29 11.74 6.14
CA THR A 687 2.57 11.54 7.58
C THR A 687 2.63 10.09 8.02
N ARG A 688 2.42 9.15 7.08
CA ARG A 688 2.33 7.70 7.30
C ARG A 688 2.41 6.98 5.94
N PRO A 689 2.65 5.66 5.91
CA PRO A 689 2.57 4.87 4.68
C PRO A 689 1.20 5.00 3.99
N LYS A 690 1.19 5.09 2.65
CA LYS A 690 -0.05 5.25 1.87
C LYS A 690 -0.94 4.01 1.89
N TYR A 691 -0.37 2.81 1.74
CA TYR A 691 -1.11 1.57 1.58
C TYR A 691 -1.03 0.68 2.82
N LEU A 692 -1.62 1.15 3.92
CA LEU A 692 -1.62 0.46 5.21
C LEU A 692 -2.41 -0.87 5.22
N GLN A 693 -3.49 -0.93 4.44
CA GLN A 693 -4.25 -2.16 4.25
C GLN A 693 -3.53 -3.10 3.29
N SER A 694 -3.29 -4.35 3.72
CA SER A 694 -2.69 -5.37 2.85
C SER A 694 -3.68 -5.84 1.77
N PRO A 695 -3.19 -6.45 0.68
CA PRO A 695 -4.04 -7.28 -0.18
C PRO A 695 -4.74 -8.38 0.64
N SER A 696 -5.90 -8.84 0.15
CA SER A 696 -6.61 -9.97 0.75
C SER A 696 -6.01 -11.30 0.31
N MET A 697 -5.67 -12.15 1.27
CA MET A 697 -5.01 -13.44 1.06
C MET A 697 -6.00 -14.57 1.36
N VAL A 698 -6.18 -15.52 0.44
CA VAL A 698 -7.10 -16.65 0.61
C VAL A 698 -6.55 -17.65 1.65
N VAL A 699 -7.44 -18.24 2.45
CA VAL A 699 -7.11 -19.38 3.32
C VAL A 699 -8.16 -20.47 3.11
N ASN A 700 -7.80 -21.54 2.41
CA ASN A 700 -8.70 -22.67 2.19
C ASN A 700 -8.84 -23.54 3.44
N SER A 701 -9.92 -24.33 3.51
CA SER A 701 -10.14 -25.27 4.63
C SER A 701 -8.96 -26.25 4.75
N GLY A 702 -8.37 -26.35 5.95
CA GLY A 702 -7.18 -27.17 6.22
C GLY A 702 -5.85 -26.56 5.77
N GLU A 703 -5.86 -25.43 5.07
CA GLU A 703 -4.64 -24.76 4.60
C GLU A 703 -4.01 -23.90 5.71
N THR A 704 -2.68 -23.76 5.66
CA THR A 704 -1.93 -22.77 6.45
C THR A 704 -1.34 -21.72 5.53
N LEU A 705 -1.86 -20.49 5.63
CA LEU A 705 -1.28 -19.30 5.02
C LEU A 705 -0.13 -18.77 5.89
N ARG A 706 0.95 -18.29 5.25
CA ARG A 706 2.08 -17.64 5.93
C ARG A 706 2.43 -16.33 5.25
N PHE A 707 2.54 -15.25 6.03
CA PHE A 707 2.88 -13.93 5.51
C PHE A 707 3.58 -13.07 6.58
N THR A 708 4.21 -11.97 6.16
CA THR A 708 4.85 -11.01 7.05
C THR A 708 4.48 -9.58 6.63
N SER A 709 4.06 -8.72 7.57
CA SER A 709 3.73 -7.32 7.29
C SER A 709 4.90 -6.39 7.64
N PRO A 710 5.32 -5.45 6.76
CA PRO A 710 6.28 -4.42 7.14
C PRO A 710 5.72 -3.40 8.14
N TYR A 711 4.39 -3.24 8.20
CA TYR A 711 3.71 -2.22 9.00
C TYR A 711 3.10 -2.78 10.29
N GLY A 712 2.85 -4.09 10.34
CA GLY A 712 1.98 -4.68 11.37
C GLY A 712 0.54 -4.16 11.30
N GLY A 713 -0.26 -4.49 12.32
CA GLY A 713 -1.61 -3.95 12.48
C GLY A 713 -2.72 -4.98 12.74
N LEU A 714 -3.97 -4.58 12.56
CA LEU A 714 -5.16 -5.33 12.95
C LEU A 714 -5.46 -6.45 11.93
N LEU A 715 -5.55 -7.72 12.37
CA LEU A 715 -5.92 -8.82 11.46
C LEU A 715 -7.43 -8.92 11.27
N GLN A 716 -7.88 -8.98 10.01
CA GLN A 716 -9.27 -9.06 9.59
C GLN A 716 -9.53 -10.34 8.78
N ALA A 717 -10.77 -10.85 8.83
CA ALA A 717 -11.22 -12.00 8.04
C ALA A 717 -12.47 -11.65 7.22
N ALA A 718 -12.39 -11.78 5.90
CA ALA A 718 -13.48 -11.58 4.94
C ALA A 718 -14.14 -12.89 4.54
N PHE A 719 -15.47 -12.83 4.32
CA PHE A 719 -16.31 -14.00 4.07
C PHE A 719 -17.24 -13.80 2.86
N SER A 720 -17.55 -14.88 2.15
CA SER A 720 -18.52 -14.88 1.04
C SER A 720 -19.96 -15.19 1.44
N ALA A 721 -20.18 -15.64 2.69
CA ALA A 721 -21.49 -16.06 3.19
C ALA A 721 -21.66 -15.71 4.67
N ASN A 722 -22.91 -15.63 5.12
CA ASN A 722 -23.27 -15.32 6.52
C ASN A 722 -23.52 -16.58 7.34
N ASP A 723 -23.42 -16.44 8.67
CA ASP A 723 -23.93 -17.37 9.69
C ASP A 723 -23.29 -18.76 9.68
N LEU A 724 -22.09 -18.88 9.12
CA LEU A 724 -21.31 -20.11 9.13
C LEU A 724 -20.18 -20.02 10.16
N PRO A 725 -19.93 -21.08 10.94
CA PRO A 725 -18.84 -21.09 11.91
C PRO A 725 -17.50 -21.16 11.17
N VAL A 726 -16.58 -20.26 11.48
CA VAL A 726 -15.20 -20.29 10.97
C VAL A 726 -14.23 -20.38 12.14
N GLN A 727 -13.24 -21.26 12.03
CA GLN A 727 -12.22 -21.44 13.05
C GLN A 727 -10.85 -21.20 12.44
N LEU A 728 -10.12 -20.23 12.99
CA LEU A 728 -8.77 -19.88 12.57
C LEU A 728 -7.80 -20.11 13.74
N GLN A 729 -6.72 -20.85 13.50
CA GLN A 729 -5.55 -20.83 14.37
C GLN A 729 -4.57 -19.81 13.82
N VAL A 730 -4.23 -18.82 14.64
CA VAL A 730 -3.32 -17.73 14.28
C VAL A 730 -2.11 -17.77 15.19
N GLU A 731 -0.92 -17.72 14.63
CA GLU A 731 0.35 -17.87 15.34
C GLU A 731 1.27 -16.67 15.12
N ASN A 732 2.12 -16.40 16.12
CA ASN A 732 3.07 -15.28 16.16
C ASN A 732 2.41 -13.89 16.09
N VAL A 733 1.34 -13.70 16.86
CA VAL A 733 0.58 -12.44 16.90
C VAL A 733 0.61 -11.80 18.30
N GLY A 734 0.30 -10.52 18.37
CA GLY A 734 0.03 -9.80 19.61
C GLY A 734 -1.46 -9.78 19.98
N GLU A 735 -1.76 -9.38 21.22
CA GLU A 735 -3.12 -9.26 21.76
C GLU A 735 -3.41 -7.80 22.10
N HIS A 736 -3.69 -7.01 21.06
CA HIS A 736 -4.14 -5.63 21.22
C HIS A 736 -5.48 -5.56 22.00
N PRO A 737 -5.84 -4.40 22.57
CA PRO A 737 -7.13 -4.26 23.26
C PRO A 737 -8.28 -4.54 22.29
N TYR A 738 -8.94 -5.68 22.48
CA TYR A 738 -10.05 -6.18 21.68
C TYR A 738 -11.25 -6.49 22.57
N TRP A 739 -12.40 -5.86 22.30
CA TRP A 739 -13.64 -6.15 23.01
C TRP A 739 -14.65 -6.77 22.07
N ARG A 740 -15.25 -7.92 22.43
CA ARG A 740 -16.33 -8.56 21.67
C ARG A 740 -17.55 -8.89 22.52
N SER A 741 -17.35 -9.06 23.82
CA SER A 741 -18.41 -9.33 24.78
C SER A 741 -18.03 -8.83 26.17
N SER A 742 -18.97 -8.83 27.11
CA SER A 742 -18.69 -8.46 28.50
C SER A 742 -17.66 -9.39 29.19
N ALA A 743 -17.38 -10.56 28.63
CA ALA A 743 -16.27 -11.40 29.11
C ALA A 743 -14.90 -10.72 28.92
N ASP A 744 -14.79 -9.76 28.00
CA ASP A 744 -13.57 -9.06 27.66
C ASP A 744 -13.40 -7.75 28.45
N ASP A 745 -14.39 -7.31 29.25
CA ASP A 745 -14.40 -6.00 29.91
C ASP A 745 -13.10 -5.69 30.66
N ALA A 746 -12.65 -6.62 31.52
CA ALA A 746 -11.47 -6.45 32.34
C ALA A 746 -10.18 -6.44 31.50
N GLY A 747 -10.06 -7.37 30.55
CA GLY A 747 -8.89 -7.48 29.68
C GLY A 747 -8.75 -6.29 28.74
N PHE A 748 -9.86 -5.84 28.17
CA PHE A 748 -9.92 -4.67 27.32
C PHE A 748 -9.55 -3.40 28.06
N ALA A 749 -10.13 -3.15 29.24
CA ALA A 749 -9.80 -1.99 30.06
C ALA A 749 -8.31 -1.98 30.49
N ALA A 750 -7.77 -3.15 30.87
CA ALA A 750 -6.36 -3.30 31.21
C ALA A 750 -5.44 -3.03 30.00
N GLY A 751 -5.76 -3.60 28.83
CA GLY A 751 -5.01 -3.36 27.60
C GLY A 751 -5.05 -1.90 27.16
N LEU A 752 -6.22 -1.25 27.23
CA LEU A 752 -6.35 0.17 26.98
C LEU A 752 -5.50 0.99 27.95
N ALA A 753 -5.41 0.63 29.23
CA ALA A 753 -4.57 1.32 30.20
C ALA A 753 -3.08 1.11 29.94
N ALA A 754 -2.66 -0.12 29.60
CA ALA A 754 -1.27 -0.47 29.32
C ALA A 754 -0.71 0.31 28.12
N GLY A 755 -1.48 0.41 27.02
CA GLY A 755 -1.05 1.15 25.83
C GLY A 755 0.12 0.52 25.08
N ASP A 756 0.26 -0.79 25.20
CA ASP A 756 1.25 -1.61 24.51
C ASP A 756 1.05 -1.65 22.98
N TYR A 757 -0.15 -1.27 22.51
CA TYR A 757 -0.53 -1.21 21.10
C TYR A 757 -1.12 0.14 20.73
N ASP A 758 -0.90 0.61 19.50
CA ASP A 758 -1.40 1.92 19.03
C ASP A 758 -2.85 1.89 18.54
N TRP A 759 -3.45 0.70 18.48
CA TRP A 759 -4.79 0.45 17.95
C TRP A 759 -5.61 -0.43 18.90
N ALA A 760 -6.92 -0.23 18.87
CA ALA A 760 -7.91 -1.00 19.61
C ALA A 760 -9.17 -1.23 18.78
N GLU A 761 -9.86 -2.33 19.03
CA GLU A 761 -11.10 -2.68 18.32
C GLU A 761 -12.24 -2.99 19.30
N LEU A 762 -13.45 -2.54 18.95
CA LEU A 762 -14.69 -2.90 19.63
C LEU A 762 -15.62 -3.54 18.59
N ALA A 763 -15.94 -4.81 18.79
CA ALA A 763 -16.73 -5.61 17.87
C ALA A 763 -18.10 -5.94 18.46
N THR A 764 -19.16 -5.64 17.71
CA THR A 764 -20.54 -6.02 18.03
C THR A 764 -21.13 -6.91 16.92
N PRO A 765 -22.33 -7.49 17.09
CA PRO A 765 -22.95 -8.28 16.02
C PRO A 765 -23.23 -7.52 14.72
N GLY A 766 -23.54 -6.22 14.79
CA GLY A 766 -23.92 -5.41 13.62
C GLY A 766 -22.92 -4.32 13.23
N PHE A 767 -21.97 -3.99 14.12
CA PHE A 767 -21.05 -2.87 13.92
C PHE A 767 -19.68 -3.08 14.58
N GLU A 768 -18.59 -2.69 13.92
CA GLU A 768 -17.23 -2.76 14.46
C GLU A 768 -16.49 -1.43 14.35
N VAL A 769 -15.77 -1.07 15.42
CA VAL A 769 -14.98 0.15 15.51
C VAL A 769 -13.50 -0.22 15.49
N HIS A 770 -12.76 0.28 14.50
CA HIS A 770 -11.31 0.15 14.38
C HIS A 770 -10.69 1.52 14.71
N SER A 771 -9.97 1.64 15.82
CA SER A 771 -9.64 2.96 16.36
C SER A 771 -8.19 3.04 16.81
N THR A 772 -7.57 4.21 16.60
CA THR A 772 -6.33 4.53 17.31
C THR A 772 -6.59 4.48 18.82
N LEU A 773 -5.60 4.03 19.59
CA LEU A 773 -5.72 3.81 21.03
C LEU A 773 -6.28 5.02 21.77
N GLY A 774 -5.77 6.22 21.44
CA GLY A 774 -6.19 7.47 22.07
C GLY A 774 -7.68 7.75 21.87
N ARG A 775 -8.21 7.49 20.67
CA ARG A 775 -9.62 7.68 20.35
C ARG A 775 -10.51 6.62 20.94
N MET A 776 -10.06 5.36 21.00
CA MET A 776 -10.81 4.31 21.69
C MET A 776 -10.93 4.62 23.19
N ARG A 777 -9.87 5.12 23.84
CA ARG A 777 -9.91 5.57 25.24
C ARG A 777 -10.94 6.67 25.44
N GLU A 778 -10.98 7.67 24.56
CA GLU A 778 -11.98 8.73 24.59
C GLU A 778 -13.40 8.19 24.39
N SER A 779 -13.62 7.35 23.37
CA SER A 779 -14.90 6.70 23.10
C SER A 779 -15.40 5.92 24.31
N VAL A 780 -14.58 5.06 24.90
CA VAL A 780 -14.97 4.26 26.08
C VAL A 780 -15.25 5.16 27.28
N SER A 781 -14.38 6.14 27.55
CA SER A 781 -14.55 7.06 28.68
C SER A 781 -15.85 7.86 28.60
N ASN A 782 -16.25 8.29 27.40
CA ASN A 782 -17.49 9.04 27.19
C ASN A 782 -18.76 8.23 27.50
N TRP A 783 -18.66 6.90 27.56
CA TRP A 783 -19.78 5.99 27.80
C TRP A 783 -19.63 5.11 29.04
N GLY A 784 -18.60 5.37 29.85
CA GLY A 784 -18.30 4.66 31.09
C GLY A 784 -17.43 3.43 30.87
N ASP A 785 -17.90 2.47 30.08
CA ASP A 785 -17.20 1.22 29.78
C ASP A 785 -17.52 0.68 28.36
N ALA A 786 -16.76 -0.33 27.94
CA ALA A 786 -16.87 -0.91 26.60
C ALA A 786 -18.20 -1.64 26.39
N ALA A 787 -18.71 -2.34 27.40
CA ALA A 787 -20.03 -2.99 27.34
C ALA A 787 -21.16 -1.98 27.12
N SER A 788 -21.12 -0.85 27.81
CA SER A 788 -22.07 0.25 27.66
C SER A 788 -21.97 0.89 26.28
N LEU A 789 -20.75 1.15 25.79
CA LEU A 789 -20.52 1.64 24.44
C LEU A 789 -21.07 0.67 23.38
N ALA A 790 -20.81 -0.63 23.52
CA ALA A 790 -21.28 -1.66 22.60
C ALA A 790 -22.81 -1.80 22.59
N ALA A 791 -23.45 -1.82 23.76
CA ALA A 791 -24.91 -1.89 23.87
C ALA A 791 -25.57 -0.68 23.20
N ARG A 792 -25.02 0.52 23.43
CA ARG A 792 -25.50 1.76 22.81
C ARG A 792 -25.22 1.83 21.32
N THR A 793 -24.13 1.24 20.86
CA THR A 793 -23.83 1.08 19.43
C THR A 793 -24.91 0.25 18.75
N MET A 794 -25.25 -0.91 19.31
CA MET A 794 -26.31 -1.75 18.74
C MET A 794 -27.69 -1.07 18.79
N ARG A 795 -27.99 -0.30 19.83
CA ARG A 795 -29.28 0.40 19.97
C ARG A 795 -29.40 1.63 19.09
N TYR A 796 -28.41 2.52 19.11
CA TYR A 796 -28.53 3.86 18.52
C TYR A 796 -27.86 3.97 17.16
N LEU A 797 -26.74 3.28 16.93
CA LEU A 797 -26.05 3.35 15.64
C LEU A 797 -26.54 2.26 14.66
N HIS A 798 -26.70 1.02 15.14
CA HIS A 798 -27.18 -0.08 14.30
C HIS A 798 -28.70 -0.07 14.18
N ASN A 799 -29.47 -0.25 15.25
CA ASN A 799 -30.91 -0.47 15.14
C ASN A 799 -31.67 0.73 14.53
N PHE A 800 -31.68 1.91 15.19
CA PHE A 800 -32.58 3.00 14.80
C PHE A 800 -32.37 3.58 13.39
N PRO A 801 -31.14 3.82 12.88
CA PRO A 801 -30.95 4.26 11.51
C PRO A 801 -31.48 3.25 10.48
N HIS A 802 -31.25 1.95 10.69
CA HIS A 802 -31.72 0.91 9.78
C HIS A 802 -33.23 0.69 9.87
N GLN A 803 -33.80 0.81 11.07
CA GLN A 803 -35.25 0.82 11.28
C GLN A 803 -35.90 1.99 10.52
N LEU A 804 -35.34 3.20 10.61
CA LEU A 804 -35.86 4.36 9.86
C LEU A 804 -35.73 4.16 8.34
N ALA A 805 -34.65 3.53 7.89
CA ALA A 805 -34.46 3.16 6.48
C ALA A 805 -35.41 2.04 6.00
N GLY A 806 -36.22 1.46 6.91
CA GLY A 806 -37.20 0.43 6.59
C GLY A 806 -36.61 -0.96 6.36
N PHE A 807 -35.44 -1.25 6.94
CA PHE A 807 -34.87 -2.60 6.90
C PHE A 807 -35.42 -3.47 8.03
N GLN A 808 -35.40 -4.79 7.79
CA GLN A 808 -35.46 -5.82 8.83
C GLN A 808 -34.11 -6.55 8.91
N GLY A 809 -33.87 -7.27 9.99
CA GLY A 809 -32.67 -8.10 10.11
C GLY A 809 -32.17 -8.25 11.55
N PRO A 810 -31.03 -8.94 11.76
CA PRO A 810 -30.45 -9.12 13.07
C PRO A 810 -30.19 -7.78 13.78
N GLY A 811 -30.72 -7.63 15.00
CA GLY A 811 -30.56 -6.41 15.80
C GLY A 811 -31.34 -5.18 15.31
N ILE A 812 -32.30 -5.35 14.41
CA ILE A 812 -33.22 -4.28 13.96
C ILE A 812 -34.63 -4.59 14.48
N ASP A 813 -35.21 -3.67 15.23
CA ASP A 813 -36.53 -3.85 15.83
C ASP A 813 -37.64 -3.75 14.77
N ALA A 814 -38.53 -4.75 14.73
CA ALA A 814 -39.73 -4.72 13.90
C ALA A 814 -40.76 -3.73 14.45
N VAL A 815 -41.14 -2.75 13.64
CA VAL A 815 -42.24 -1.81 13.96
C VAL A 815 -43.53 -2.36 13.37
N ALA A 816 -44.48 -2.73 14.23
CA ALA A 816 -45.74 -3.36 13.81
C ALA A 816 -46.45 -2.56 12.71
N GLU A 817 -46.56 -1.23 12.87
CA GLU A 817 -47.19 -0.35 11.87
C GLU A 817 -46.56 -0.47 10.47
N ILE A 818 -45.22 -0.50 10.38
CA ILE A 818 -44.49 -0.61 9.11
C ILE A 818 -44.70 -2.00 8.50
N HIS A 819 -44.57 -3.05 9.31
CA HIS A 819 -44.68 -4.44 8.86
C HIS A 819 -46.11 -4.80 8.44
N ASP A 820 -47.12 -4.35 9.19
CA ASP A 820 -48.53 -4.56 8.88
C ASP A 820 -48.92 -3.82 7.61
N PHE A 821 -48.43 -2.58 7.43
CA PHE A 821 -48.61 -1.82 6.19
C PHE A 821 -47.99 -2.54 5.00
N ALA A 822 -46.76 -3.02 5.12
CA ALA A 822 -46.09 -3.77 4.06
C ALA A 822 -46.86 -5.05 3.71
N SER A 823 -47.27 -5.84 4.72
CA SER A 823 -48.05 -7.06 4.52
C SER A 823 -49.39 -6.79 3.86
N THR A 824 -50.12 -5.76 4.30
CA THR A 824 -51.45 -5.40 3.75
C THR A 824 -51.36 -5.00 2.29
N ASN A 825 -50.24 -4.39 1.88
CA ASN A 825 -50.01 -3.92 0.51
C ASN A 825 -49.16 -4.87 -0.34
N GLY A 826 -48.83 -6.07 0.16
CA GLY A 826 -48.01 -7.04 -0.57
C GLY A 826 -46.58 -6.55 -0.86
N LEU A 827 -46.04 -5.67 -0.02
CA LEU A 827 -44.69 -5.12 -0.15
C LEU A 827 -43.69 -5.98 0.61
N THR A 828 -42.52 -6.22 0.01
CA THR A 828 -41.41 -6.94 0.65
C THR A 828 -40.51 -5.97 1.39
N ILE A 829 -40.21 -6.27 2.66
CA ILE A 829 -39.24 -5.52 3.46
C ILE A 829 -37.85 -6.07 3.18
N SER A 830 -36.90 -5.19 2.86
CA SER A 830 -35.52 -5.59 2.58
C SER A 830 -34.82 -6.02 3.86
N THR A 831 -34.03 -7.10 3.78
CA THR A 831 -33.21 -7.57 4.91
C THR A 831 -31.82 -6.94 4.83
N LEU A 832 -31.36 -6.37 5.94
CA LEU A 832 -29.96 -6.02 6.16
C LEU A 832 -29.33 -7.03 7.10
N ASP A 833 -28.40 -7.82 6.57
CA ASP A 833 -27.63 -8.78 7.35
C ASP A 833 -26.15 -8.68 6.96
N MET A 834 -25.50 -7.66 7.47
CA MET A 834 -24.08 -7.39 7.24
C MET A 834 -23.51 -6.56 8.39
N VAL A 835 -22.20 -6.65 8.59
CA VAL A 835 -21.50 -5.82 9.57
C VAL A 835 -21.04 -4.53 8.90
N LYS A 836 -21.24 -3.42 9.61
CA LYS A 836 -20.74 -2.11 9.22
C LYS A 836 -19.54 -1.73 10.09
N HIS A 837 -18.64 -0.95 9.52
CA HIS A 837 -17.34 -0.69 10.10
C HIS A 837 -17.06 0.80 10.13
N MET A 838 -16.19 1.21 11.04
CA MET A 838 -15.61 2.55 11.01
C MET A 838 -14.15 2.60 11.42
N ASN A 839 -13.43 3.58 10.87
CA ASN A 839 -12.06 3.91 11.22
C ASN A 839 -12.01 5.23 12.01
N ALA A 840 -11.65 5.17 13.29
CA ALA A 840 -11.46 6.35 14.15
C ALA A 840 -9.99 6.74 14.06
N ASP A 841 -9.67 7.44 12.98
CA ASP A 841 -8.31 7.78 12.51
C ASP A 841 -8.35 9.02 11.60
N GLN A 842 -7.39 9.19 10.69
CA GLN A 842 -7.39 10.13 9.59
C GLN A 842 -8.52 9.78 8.60
N ALA A 843 -9.36 10.75 8.24
CA ALA A 843 -10.45 10.51 7.29
C ALA A 843 -9.97 10.56 5.84
N THR A 844 -10.53 9.72 4.97
CA THR A 844 -10.25 9.75 3.52
C THR A 844 -10.59 11.09 2.86
N CYS A 845 -11.63 11.76 3.33
CA CYS A 845 -12.11 13.01 2.78
C CYS A 845 -12.74 13.85 3.89
N GLY A 846 -12.63 15.18 3.79
CA GLY A 846 -13.17 16.09 4.81
C GLY A 846 -12.72 15.74 6.22
N THR A 847 -13.59 15.96 7.20
CA THR A 847 -13.37 15.52 8.60
C THR A 847 -13.95 14.13 8.86
N GLY A 848 -14.84 13.66 8.00
CA GLY A 848 -15.41 12.32 7.97
C GLY A 848 -15.80 11.94 6.55
N CYS A 849 -15.68 10.66 6.23
CA CYS A 849 -15.84 10.16 4.87
C CYS A 849 -16.60 8.84 4.84
N SER A 850 -17.79 8.87 4.28
CA SER A 850 -18.65 7.69 4.11
C SER A 850 -17.96 6.52 3.40
N GLY A 851 -18.43 5.31 3.72
CA GLY A 851 -17.90 4.04 3.24
C GLY A 851 -18.29 2.90 4.17
N ASN A 852 -17.74 1.72 3.91
CA ASN A 852 -17.72 0.61 4.86
C ASN A 852 -16.33 -0.04 4.84
N PRO A 853 -15.36 0.42 5.66
CA PRO A 853 -15.55 1.38 6.76
C PRO A 853 -15.83 2.82 6.31
N TYR A 854 -16.58 3.59 7.11
CA TYR A 854 -16.48 5.05 7.07
C TYR A 854 -15.29 5.51 7.90
N ASP A 855 -14.66 6.62 7.54
CA ASP A 855 -13.49 7.15 8.25
C ASP A 855 -13.83 8.47 8.94
N ALA A 856 -13.24 8.76 10.10
CA ALA A 856 -13.54 9.97 10.85
C ALA A 856 -12.38 10.45 11.70
N TYR A 857 -12.12 11.78 11.70
CA TYR A 857 -11.12 12.48 12.52
C TYR A 857 -11.50 12.64 14.01
N TRP A 858 -12.62 12.08 14.45
CA TRP A 858 -13.05 12.11 15.85
C TRP A 858 -13.01 10.72 16.52
N ALA A 859 -13.21 10.70 17.83
CA ALA A 859 -13.49 9.49 18.59
C ALA A 859 -14.95 9.06 18.36
N PHE A 860 -15.16 7.76 18.17
CA PHE A 860 -16.48 7.19 17.88
C PHE A 860 -17.51 7.49 18.98
N SER A 861 -18.75 7.81 18.58
CA SER A 861 -19.89 7.87 19.49
C SER A 861 -21.21 7.42 18.81
N PRO A 862 -21.98 6.52 19.44
CA PRO A 862 -23.18 5.91 18.86
C PRO A 862 -24.37 6.86 18.69
N VAL A 863 -24.30 8.08 19.23
CA VAL A 863 -25.37 9.10 19.09
C VAL A 863 -24.86 10.40 18.46
N SER A 864 -23.60 10.45 18.04
CA SER A 864 -23.00 11.66 17.47
C SER A 864 -23.66 12.00 16.12
N HIS A 865 -23.66 13.28 15.76
CA HIS A 865 -24.18 13.65 14.43
C HIS A 865 -23.34 13.03 13.32
N GLY A 866 -22.02 13.19 13.40
CA GLY A 866 -21.09 12.75 12.35
C GLY A 866 -21.16 11.25 12.11
N ASP A 867 -21.09 10.42 13.15
CA ASP A 867 -21.09 8.95 13.01
C ASP A 867 -22.37 8.45 12.33
N ILE A 868 -23.54 8.96 12.72
CA ILE A 868 -24.81 8.56 12.12
C ILE A 868 -24.98 9.17 10.73
N HIS A 869 -24.45 10.37 10.48
CA HIS A 869 -24.47 11.01 9.16
C HIS A 869 -23.67 10.18 8.14
N GLU A 870 -22.43 9.81 8.47
CA GLU A 870 -21.58 8.99 7.59
C GLU A 870 -22.16 7.60 7.35
N LEU A 871 -22.71 6.97 8.40
CA LEU A 871 -23.49 5.73 8.26
C LEU A 871 -24.69 5.91 7.32
N GLY A 872 -25.38 7.04 7.45
CA GLY A 872 -26.59 7.40 6.73
C GLY A 872 -26.36 7.47 5.22
N HIS A 873 -25.18 7.89 4.76
CA HIS A 873 -24.83 7.88 3.33
C HIS A 873 -24.95 6.47 2.71
N GLY A 874 -24.67 5.41 3.48
CA GLY A 874 -24.86 4.03 3.04
C GLY A 874 -26.33 3.56 3.01
N LEU A 875 -27.26 4.36 3.54
CA LEU A 875 -28.69 4.07 3.61
C LEU A 875 -29.52 4.89 2.61
N GLU A 876 -28.94 5.95 2.04
CA GLU A 876 -29.63 6.80 1.09
C GLU A 876 -30.03 6.06 -0.19
N LYS A 877 -31.12 6.54 -0.81
CA LYS A 877 -31.55 6.12 -2.14
C LYS A 877 -31.83 7.37 -2.98
N ASP A 878 -31.40 7.35 -4.23
CA ASP A 878 -31.56 8.48 -5.15
C ASP A 878 -33.01 8.94 -5.33
N ARG A 879 -33.98 8.04 -5.12
CA ARG A 879 -35.42 8.36 -5.18
C ARG A 879 -35.89 9.37 -4.12
N PHE A 880 -35.15 9.53 -3.02
CA PHE A 880 -35.44 10.52 -1.99
C PHE A 880 -34.66 11.83 -2.19
N ARG A 881 -33.83 11.93 -3.25
CA ARG A 881 -33.08 13.13 -3.58
C ARG A 881 -33.88 14.03 -4.50
N PHE A 882 -33.95 15.31 -4.14
CA PHE A 882 -34.55 16.34 -4.98
C PHE A 882 -33.51 16.92 -5.95
N SER A 883 -33.92 17.16 -7.20
CA SER A 883 -33.02 17.70 -8.21
C SER A 883 -32.52 19.10 -7.82
N GLY A 884 -31.20 19.28 -7.85
CA GLY A 884 -30.54 20.55 -7.51
C GLY A 884 -30.25 20.74 -6.02
N TRP A 885 -30.57 19.77 -5.17
CA TRP A 885 -30.23 19.79 -3.75
C TRP A 885 -28.87 19.12 -3.48
N GLU A 886 -28.25 19.45 -2.36
CA GLU A 886 -26.98 18.83 -1.98
C GLU A 886 -27.23 17.49 -1.27
N GLY A 887 -26.36 16.52 -1.52
CA GLY A 887 -26.53 15.14 -1.04
C GLY A 887 -26.54 15.00 0.49
N HIS A 888 -25.90 15.92 1.23
CA HIS A 888 -25.82 15.87 2.70
C HIS A 888 -27.15 16.14 3.41
N SER A 889 -28.17 16.64 2.72
CA SER A 889 -29.46 16.96 3.34
C SER A 889 -30.29 15.71 3.67
N THR A 890 -30.12 14.61 2.92
CA THR A 890 -30.95 13.39 3.02
C THR A 890 -30.45 12.36 4.04
N THR A 891 -29.24 12.52 4.59
CA THR A 891 -28.69 11.66 5.66
C THR A 891 -29.10 12.11 7.05
N ASN A 892 -29.25 13.43 7.25
CA ASN A 892 -29.53 14.04 8.54
C ASN A 892 -30.76 13.48 9.29
N PRO A 893 -31.87 13.08 8.62
CA PRO A 893 -32.99 12.45 9.30
C PRO A 893 -32.62 11.22 10.14
N TYR A 894 -31.65 10.40 9.71
CA TYR A 894 -31.18 9.24 10.48
C TYR A 894 -30.58 9.66 11.83
N SER A 895 -29.79 10.74 11.83
CA SER A 895 -29.20 11.31 13.05
C SER A 895 -30.28 11.89 13.96
N TYR A 896 -31.20 12.67 13.43
CA TYR A 896 -32.26 13.32 14.23
C TYR A 896 -33.22 12.31 14.84
N TYR A 897 -33.62 11.29 14.07
CA TYR A 897 -34.47 10.22 14.56
C TYR A 897 -33.80 9.48 15.71
N THR A 898 -32.56 9.02 15.51
CA THR A 898 -31.78 8.30 16.53
C THR A 898 -31.62 9.12 17.81
N LYS A 899 -31.27 10.40 17.70
CA LYS A 899 -31.14 11.29 18.85
C LYS A 899 -32.46 11.53 19.57
N THR A 900 -33.57 11.57 18.84
CA THR A 900 -34.91 11.64 19.42
C THR A 900 -35.23 10.38 20.21
N GLN A 901 -34.87 9.19 19.70
CA GLN A 901 -35.05 7.94 20.44
C GLN A 901 -34.13 7.89 21.67
N TYR A 902 -32.89 8.35 21.55
CA TYR A 902 -31.98 8.48 22.69
C TYR A 902 -32.55 9.35 23.82
N PHE A 903 -33.10 10.51 23.47
CA PHE A 903 -33.78 11.38 24.43
C PHE A 903 -34.98 10.69 25.08
N LYS A 904 -35.80 9.97 24.31
CA LYS A 904 -36.94 9.21 24.85
C LYS A 904 -36.51 8.09 25.79
N ASP A 905 -35.43 7.39 25.45
CA ASP A 905 -34.92 6.26 26.23
C ASP A 905 -34.24 6.71 27.53
N THR A 906 -33.61 7.89 27.55
CA THR A 906 -32.70 8.29 28.64
C THR A 906 -33.04 9.61 29.34
N GLY A 907 -33.85 10.47 28.73
CA GLY A 907 -34.10 11.84 29.16
C GLY A 907 -32.94 12.81 28.89
N ALA A 908 -31.85 12.37 28.28
CA ALA A 908 -30.70 13.23 27.98
C ALA A 908 -30.94 14.06 26.70
N ASP A 909 -30.82 15.38 26.81
CA ASP A 909 -31.13 16.31 25.72
C ASP A 909 -30.31 16.02 24.45
N PRO A 910 -30.97 15.95 23.28
CA PRO A 910 -30.28 15.68 22.04
C PRO A 910 -29.53 16.93 21.54
N ALA A 911 -28.23 16.80 21.30
CA ALA A 911 -27.45 17.84 20.62
C ALA A 911 -27.74 17.81 19.11
N CYS A 912 -28.72 18.59 18.66
CA CYS A 912 -29.12 18.71 17.25
C CYS A 912 -28.65 20.03 16.64
N GLN A 913 -28.45 20.03 15.32
CA GLN A 913 -28.19 21.27 14.57
C GLN A 913 -29.44 22.16 14.56
N THR A 914 -29.24 23.48 14.59
CA THR A 914 -30.35 24.44 14.44
C THR A 914 -30.88 24.43 13.01
N LEU A 915 -32.19 24.30 12.86
CA LEU A 915 -32.87 24.25 11.55
C LEU A 915 -33.69 25.54 11.30
N PRO A 916 -33.60 26.13 10.09
CA PRO A 916 -34.19 27.44 9.79
C PRO A 916 -35.69 27.38 9.44
N PHE A 917 -36.53 26.70 10.24
CA PHE A 917 -37.96 26.53 9.95
C PHE A 917 -38.70 27.86 9.76
N GLU A 918 -38.44 28.86 10.62
CA GLU A 918 -39.08 30.19 10.51
C GLU A 918 -38.71 30.89 9.20
N SER A 919 -37.43 30.85 8.81
CA SER A 919 -37.00 31.45 7.54
C SER A 919 -37.61 30.75 6.34
N VAL A 920 -37.67 29.41 6.34
CA VAL A 920 -38.31 28.64 5.26
C VAL A 920 -39.80 28.96 5.20
N PHE A 921 -40.48 29.01 6.35
CA PHE A 921 -41.89 29.35 6.45
C PHE A 921 -42.19 30.76 5.92
N ASN A 922 -41.41 31.77 6.33
CA ASN A 922 -41.60 33.15 5.87
C ASN A 922 -41.46 33.27 4.35
N THR A 923 -40.51 32.54 3.74
CA THR A 923 -40.34 32.47 2.29
C THR A 923 -41.55 31.81 1.62
N LEU A 924 -42.04 30.68 2.15
CA LEU A 924 -43.26 30.02 1.65
C LEU A 924 -44.50 30.91 1.79
N GLN A 925 -44.63 31.66 2.88
CA GLN A 925 -45.75 32.58 3.08
C GLN A 925 -45.69 33.75 2.09
N ALA A 926 -44.50 34.28 1.83
CA ALA A 926 -44.30 35.35 0.85
C ALA A 926 -44.61 34.91 -0.59
N SER A 927 -44.46 33.61 -0.93
CA SER A 927 -44.76 33.12 -2.27
C SER A 927 -46.26 33.14 -2.60
N VAL A 928 -47.14 33.07 -1.59
CA VAL A 928 -48.60 33.03 -1.78
C VAL A 928 -49.13 34.32 -2.43
N SER A 929 -48.45 35.45 -2.26
CA SER A 929 -48.83 36.74 -2.87
C SER A 929 -48.23 36.97 -4.26
N GLN A 930 -47.45 36.03 -4.78
CA GLN A 930 -46.76 36.15 -6.07
C GLN A 930 -47.66 35.69 -7.22
N THR A 931 -47.48 36.28 -8.40
CA THR A 931 -48.23 35.92 -9.62
C THR A 931 -47.92 34.50 -10.10
N ASP A 932 -46.70 34.03 -9.85
CA ASP A 932 -46.26 32.65 -10.07
C ASP A 932 -45.51 32.17 -8.82
N PRO A 933 -46.21 31.58 -7.84
CA PRO A 933 -45.61 31.10 -6.61
C PRO A 933 -44.53 30.04 -6.83
N GLN A 934 -44.68 29.19 -7.86
CA GLN A 934 -43.73 28.11 -8.13
C GLN A 934 -42.40 28.67 -8.67
N ALA A 935 -42.45 29.55 -9.67
CA ALA A 935 -41.24 30.17 -10.20
C ALA A 935 -40.53 31.03 -9.14
N TRP A 936 -41.31 31.72 -8.29
CA TRP A 936 -40.75 32.51 -7.21
C TRP A 936 -40.03 31.64 -6.16
N LEU A 937 -40.64 30.53 -5.74
CA LEU A 937 -40.00 29.58 -4.81
C LEU A 937 -38.77 28.92 -5.44
N GLN A 938 -38.81 28.61 -6.74
CA GLN A 938 -37.66 28.08 -7.44
C GLN A 938 -36.44 29.01 -7.30
N ALA A 939 -36.65 30.33 -7.48
CA ALA A 939 -35.58 31.32 -7.43
C ALA A 939 -35.15 31.72 -6.01
N ASN A 940 -36.09 31.79 -5.06
CA ASN A 940 -35.85 32.37 -3.73
C ASN A 940 -35.69 31.34 -2.60
N LEU A 941 -35.97 30.07 -2.88
CA LEU A 941 -35.81 28.98 -1.91
C LEU A 941 -35.11 27.77 -2.53
N TRP A 942 -35.62 27.22 -3.63
CA TRP A 942 -35.14 25.93 -4.15
C TRP A 942 -33.69 26.01 -4.64
N ALA A 943 -33.42 26.90 -5.60
CA ALA A 943 -32.11 27.01 -6.25
C ALA A 943 -31.01 27.61 -5.36
N SER A 944 -31.40 28.31 -4.29
CA SER A 944 -30.48 28.95 -3.34
C SER A 944 -30.39 28.20 -2.00
N SER A 945 -31.11 27.08 -1.85
CA SER A 945 -31.15 26.34 -0.59
C SER A 945 -29.83 25.67 -0.27
N ASN A 946 -29.41 25.75 0.99
CA ASN A 946 -28.36 24.91 1.58
C ASN A 946 -28.99 23.71 2.32
N TRP A 947 -28.14 22.80 2.82
CA TRP A 947 -28.54 21.53 3.43
C TRP A 947 -29.53 21.73 4.57
N SER A 948 -29.40 22.82 5.35
CA SER A 948 -30.24 23.08 6.51
C SER A 948 -31.66 23.46 6.12
N GLN A 949 -31.83 24.22 5.03
CA GLN A 949 -33.14 24.56 4.47
C GLN A 949 -33.76 23.34 3.79
N GLN A 950 -32.95 22.59 3.04
CA GLN A 950 -33.34 21.36 2.36
C GLN A 950 -33.88 20.31 3.35
N VAL A 951 -33.12 19.98 4.41
CA VAL A 951 -33.57 19.02 5.41
C VAL A 951 -34.79 19.51 6.19
N SER A 952 -34.89 20.83 6.46
CA SER A 952 -36.07 21.40 7.12
C SER A 952 -37.33 21.17 6.29
N MET A 953 -37.26 21.38 4.98
CA MET A 953 -38.36 21.09 4.07
C MET A 953 -38.68 19.60 4.02
N THR A 954 -37.66 18.73 3.94
CA THR A 954 -37.84 17.26 3.95
C THR A 954 -38.59 16.80 5.20
N LEU A 955 -38.20 17.28 6.38
CA LEU A 955 -38.87 16.92 7.62
C LEU A 955 -40.35 17.36 7.63
N GLN A 956 -40.65 18.57 7.15
CA GLN A 956 -42.04 19.03 7.04
C GLN A 956 -42.85 18.19 6.04
N MET A 957 -42.25 17.83 4.90
CA MET A 957 -42.89 16.95 3.91
C MET A 957 -43.15 15.54 4.45
N MET A 958 -42.29 15.02 5.33
CA MET A 958 -42.49 13.71 5.97
C MET A 958 -43.53 13.74 7.09
N MET A 959 -43.79 14.90 7.69
CA MET A 959 -44.77 15.09 8.76
C MET A 959 -46.18 15.39 8.26
N ALA A 960 -46.32 15.85 7.01
CA ALA A 960 -47.58 16.18 6.35
C ALA A 960 -48.23 14.94 5.73
#